data_AF-V9F2G3-F1
#
_entry.id   AF-V9F2G3-F1
#
_cell.length_a   1.000
_cell.length_b   1.000
_cell.length_c   1.000
_cell.angle_alpha   90.00
_cell.angle_beta   90.00
_cell.angle_gamma   90.00
#
_symmetry.space_group_name_H-M   'P 1'
#
loop_
_entity.id
_entity.type
_entity.pdbx_description
1 polymer ?
#
loop_
_entity_poly.entity_id
_entity_poly.type
_entity_poly.pdbx_seq_one_letter_code
_entity_poly.pdbx_strand_id
1 'polypeptide(L)'
;MRLHRLVSSVVGVVWVTVASVTTAKNATIPDATYPTRSGIKTWVDPDTPKDHQTYISSRGRQWDLVMSDEFNTPNRSFRPGDDHIWMSLEKPDGVNGALELYSHNMTSTKCDDDGTCYFFIKSIDEVNVIHVYNMYTHPPGYVDAYFFYRSAMVQSWNKFCYQGGMVEARVQLPGAVSTESGNPDLAKGDNTKVESGKYYPTWPGIWMMGNLGRAIFSASTNRMWPFSYDKCEPDLFEPSYQRISACNNNPGYGLNPNQGRGAPEIDVLEGGGTLVSSSLQIGPGMPDEYRIYGVDYSSGDSSSCIYTAGCKTKGANYVGVPTAYYEKRGHKSWYQGLRYAANNHCSPSADAKQDYDTIAASIKTGITENTCSTETCPGSHDVNGDLGLIDDAGSEHWGINSNGTCYPLFNVYTGAYLCDPDNSFSKCASPRNESTPKSNAMSSFNYQMDAISANWPVHLGAYTNFVVYQLEWVTGKNGYVRWMLQGNPLFEVPSKSIWDVPQNSNKTNPQKIMLEEPMYIIFNVALSSSWGATPPNPGKECRGDGSDEAVNKICDSFPLYLKIDYIRLYQDLGNDLEDDNYMQVGCDPASHPTKKWIQAHIDEYQDDDNHHKEVAGKAFCTIDDDCTIGGILGKTALKTGKCVKSRCECSYSSSWGGPRCTTAISSSSSTTTKTFSSLSSYGPPMGLSVGVAAVLIFFSFVSVMWSVKNQNKEALQLKKQVKKDAQMTPSIHEDVQLQQVKRTSDRASQRRLKDNYSQNFV
;
A
#
# COMPACT_ATOMS: atom_id res chain seq x y z
N MET A 1 30.20 74.66 52.97
CA MET A 1 31.42 74.76 52.14
C MET A 1 31.44 73.57 51.17
N ARG A 2 31.95 73.74 49.94
CA ARG A 2 31.90 72.81 48.78
C ARG A 2 31.63 71.30 49.07
N LEU A 3 30.38 70.84 48.91
CA LEU A 3 29.99 69.66 48.10
C LEU A 3 28.45 69.58 47.98
N HIS A 4 27.93 68.83 46.99
CA HIS A 4 26.52 68.65 46.57
C HIS A 4 25.91 69.70 45.62
N ARG A 5 25.98 69.41 44.32
CA ARG A 5 24.94 69.58 43.27
C ARG A 5 25.59 69.43 41.88
N LEU A 6 25.55 68.23 41.30
CA LEU A 6 25.62 67.94 39.83
C LEU A 6 25.67 66.42 39.55
N VAL A 7 24.64 65.68 39.98
CA VAL A 7 24.27 64.38 39.39
C VAL A 7 22.75 64.32 39.31
N SER A 8 22.22 64.31 38.08
CA SER A 8 20.81 64.13 37.74
C SER A 8 20.74 63.76 36.25
N SER A 9 19.64 63.11 35.84
CA SER A 9 19.39 62.72 34.43
C SER A 9 20.27 61.62 33.84
N VAL A 10 20.39 60.48 34.55
CA VAL A 10 20.38 59.16 33.89
C VAL A 10 19.29 58.30 34.55
N VAL A 11 18.05 58.46 34.08
CA VAL A 11 16.95 57.53 34.33
C VAL A 11 16.74 56.79 33.01
N GLY A 12 17.00 55.48 33.00
CA GLY A 12 17.28 54.77 31.75
C GLY A 12 17.09 53.26 31.81
N VAL A 13 15.92 52.82 32.30
CA VAL A 13 15.31 51.53 31.90
C VAL A 13 16.18 50.28 32.16
N VAL A 14 16.31 49.88 33.43
CA VAL A 14 16.62 48.48 33.75
C VAL A 14 15.35 47.67 33.53
N TRP A 15 15.28 46.93 32.42
CA TRP A 15 14.23 45.93 32.21
C TRP A 15 14.72 44.53 32.56
N VAL A 16 13.99 43.89 33.46
CA VAL A 16 14.19 42.49 33.84
C VAL A 16 13.55 41.62 32.75
N THR A 17 14.31 41.30 31.71
CA THR A 17 13.98 40.14 30.86
C THR A 17 14.51 38.88 31.54
N VAL A 18 13.70 38.32 32.46
CA VAL A 18 13.79 36.87 32.72
C VAL A 18 13.41 36.19 31.41
N ALA A 19 14.44 35.81 30.65
CA ALA A 19 14.26 34.89 29.54
C ALA A 19 13.83 33.55 30.16
N SER A 20 12.52 33.33 30.22
CA SER A 20 11.97 32.04 30.60
C SER A 20 12.51 31.01 29.62
N VAL A 21 13.48 30.21 30.07
CA VAL A 21 13.92 29.02 29.35
C VAL A 21 12.80 28.00 29.45
N THR A 22 11.77 28.22 28.64
CA THR A 22 10.94 27.13 28.15
C THR A 22 11.91 26.17 27.51
N THR A 23 12.15 25.04 28.18
CA THR A 23 12.69 23.84 27.57
C THR A 23 11.65 23.36 26.57
N ALA A 24 11.65 24.02 25.41
CA ALA A 24 11.01 23.52 24.22
C ALA A 24 11.57 22.11 24.04
N LYS A 25 10.72 21.10 24.30
CA LYS A 25 11.02 19.73 23.93
C LYS A 25 11.34 19.79 22.45
N ASN A 26 12.48 19.23 22.03
CA ASN A 26 12.71 18.94 20.62
C ASN A 26 11.76 17.80 20.21
N ALA A 27 10.47 18.13 20.13
CA ALA A 27 9.57 17.49 19.21
C ALA A 27 10.13 17.81 17.83
N THR A 28 10.76 16.81 17.20
CA THR A 28 11.09 16.86 15.78
C THR A 28 9.80 17.23 15.06
N ILE A 29 9.75 18.40 14.43
CA ILE A 29 8.61 18.75 13.59
C ILE A 29 8.58 17.68 12.49
N PRO A 30 7.50 16.87 12.37
CA PRO A 30 7.42 15.87 11.31
C PRO A 30 7.51 16.58 9.96
N ASP A 31 8.16 15.95 8.98
CA ASP A 31 8.57 16.59 7.73
C ASP A 31 7.37 17.29 7.04
N ALA A 32 7.28 18.61 7.21
CA ALA A 32 6.01 19.33 7.11
C ALA A 32 5.69 19.68 5.67
N THR A 33 4.57 19.16 5.14
CA THR A 33 4.12 19.45 3.78
C THR A 33 3.19 20.65 3.74
N TYR A 34 3.56 21.66 2.97
CA TYR A 34 2.78 22.89 2.77
C TYR A 34 2.02 22.84 1.43
N PRO A 35 0.91 23.60 1.28
CA PRO A 35 0.25 23.75 -0.01
C PRO A 35 1.18 24.44 -1.03
N THR A 36 0.95 24.16 -2.31
CA THR A 36 1.57 24.86 -3.45
C THR A 36 1.11 26.32 -3.53
N ARG A 37 1.76 27.15 -4.36
CA ARG A 37 1.30 28.51 -4.63
C ARG A 37 0.14 28.55 -5.64
N SER A 38 0.10 27.64 -6.61
CA SER A 38 -1.00 27.55 -7.57
C SER A 38 -2.28 26.93 -6.99
N GLY A 39 -2.17 26.16 -5.91
CA GLY A 39 -3.29 25.48 -5.24
C GLY A 39 -3.46 24.01 -5.64
N ILE A 40 -2.71 23.51 -6.63
CA ILE A 40 -2.70 22.09 -6.98
C ILE A 40 -2.21 21.22 -5.80
N LYS A 41 -2.91 20.11 -5.54
CA LYS A 41 -2.58 19.19 -4.43
C LYS A 41 -1.30 18.40 -4.72
N THR A 42 -0.66 17.89 -3.67
CA THR A 42 0.68 17.27 -3.70
C THR A 42 0.82 16.13 -4.71
N TRP A 43 -0.25 15.37 -4.94
CA TRP A 43 -0.26 14.13 -5.74
C TRP A 43 -1.23 14.17 -6.93
N VAL A 44 -1.83 15.32 -7.22
CA VAL A 44 -2.75 15.51 -8.36
C VAL A 44 -1.95 15.90 -9.60
N ASP A 45 -2.24 15.24 -10.72
CA ASP A 45 -1.75 15.55 -12.06
C ASP A 45 -2.41 16.86 -12.56
N PRO A 46 -1.66 17.87 -13.04
CA PRO A 46 -2.24 19.08 -13.64
C PRO A 46 -3.04 18.81 -14.92
N ASP A 47 -2.87 17.66 -15.56
CA ASP A 47 -3.62 17.28 -16.76
C ASP A 47 -5.00 16.67 -16.41
N THR A 48 -5.29 16.35 -15.14
CA THR A 48 -6.61 15.81 -14.74
C THR A 48 -7.74 16.82 -15.03
N PRO A 49 -8.84 16.42 -15.69
CA PRO A 49 -9.94 17.31 -16.03
C PRO A 49 -10.54 18.07 -14.83
N LYS A 50 -11.07 19.26 -15.09
CA LYS A 50 -11.56 20.20 -14.05
C LYS A 50 -12.90 19.80 -13.45
N ASP A 51 -13.67 19.01 -14.19
CA ASP A 51 -14.91 18.34 -13.82
C ASP A 51 -14.68 17.02 -13.06
N HIS A 52 -13.49 16.42 -13.17
CA HIS A 52 -13.05 15.24 -12.41
C HIS A 52 -12.25 15.60 -11.12
N GLN A 53 -12.47 16.79 -10.56
CA GLN A 53 -11.81 17.23 -9.31
C GLN A 53 -12.58 16.83 -8.03
N THR A 54 -13.80 16.32 -8.18
CA THR A 54 -14.69 15.92 -7.08
C THR A 54 -15.51 14.70 -7.46
N TYR A 55 -15.89 13.91 -6.47
CA TYR A 55 -16.76 12.74 -6.58
C TYR A 55 -17.89 12.83 -5.55
N ILE A 56 -19.04 12.18 -5.80
CA ILE A 56 -20.12 12.02 -4.84
C ILE A 56 -20.21 10.53 -4.50
N SER A 57 -20.02 10.18 -3.24
CA SER A 57 -20.01 8.77 -2.82
C SER A 57 -21.38 8.11 -2.85
N SER A 58 -21.42 6.78 -2.75
CA SER A 58 -22.64 5.97 -2.58
C SER A 58 -23.43 6.28 -1.29
N ARG A 59 -22.91 7.18 -0.44
CA ARG A 59 -23.57 7.73 0.76
C ARG A 59 -23.86 9.24 0.66
N GLY A 60 -23.72 9.82 -0.54
CA GLY A 60 -24.09 11.20 -0.85
C GLY A 60 -23.13 12.29 -0.36
N ARG A 61 -21.94 11.93 0.16
CA ARG A 61 -20.93 12.91 0.59
C ARG A 61 -20.00 13.28 -0.58
N GLN A 62 -19.62 14.56 -0.67
CA GLN A 62 -18.65 15.02 -1.67
C GLN A 62 -17.23 14.70 -1.20
N TRP A 63 -16.49 13.97 -2.02
CA TRP A 63 -15.07 13.66 -1.84
C TRP A 63 -14.26 14.43 -2.87
N ASP A 64 -13.17 15.06 -2.45
CA ASP A 64 -12.30 15.81 -3.35
C ASP A 64 -11.19 14.91 -3.89
N LEU A 65 -10.79 15.10 -5.16
CA LEU A 65 -9.61 14.45 -5.73
C LEU A 65 -8.37 14.79 -4.89
N VAL A 66 -7.60 13.79 -4.46
CA VAL A 66 -6.38 13.96 -3.64
C VAL A 66 -5.12 13.44 -4.33
N MET A 67 -5.26 12.51 -5.28
CA MET A 67 -4.18 12.00 -6.12
C MET A 67 -4.72 11.64 -7.51
N SER A 68 -3.90 11.83 -8.53
CA SER A 68 -4.17 11.34 -9.88
C SER A 68 -2.87 11.13 -10.67
N ASP A 69 -2.94 10.24 -11.65
CA ASP A 69 -1.95 10.10 -12.72
C ASP A 69 -2.72 9.79 -14.01
N GLU A 70 -2.66 10.70 -14.99
CA GLU A 70 -3.37 10.58 -16.27
C GLU A 70 -2.48 9.96 -17.37
N PHE A 71 -1.26 9.53 -17.01
CA PHE A 71 -0.27 8.83 -17.86
C PHE A 71 0.12 9.50 -19.22
N ASN A 72 -0.41 10.69 -19.52
CA ASN A 72 -0.27 11.46 -20.77
C ASN A 72 1.17 11.79 -21.22
N THR A 73 2.17 11.65 -20.36
CA THR A 73 3.59 11.77 -20.76
C THR A 73 4.12 10.41 -21.22
N PRO A 74 4.43 10.19 -22.52
CA PRO A 74 4.94 8.92 -23.02
C PRO A 74 6.41 8.67 -22.66
N ASN A 75 6.85 7.41 -22.74
CA ASN A 75 8.20 6.92 -22.46
C ASN A 75 8.69 7.18 -21.01
N ARG A 76 7.80 7.12 -20.02
CA ARG A 76 8.20 7.21 -18.60
C ARG A 76 9.04 5.98 -18.19
N SER A 77 10.04 6.24 -17.34
CA SER A 77 10.74 5.22 -16.57
C SER A 77 10.12 5.12 -15.19
N PHE A 78 9.89 3.89 -14.73
CA PHE A 78 9.35 3.58 -13.41
C PHE A 78 10.41 2.97 -12.47
N ARG A 79 11.69 2.96 -12.86
CA ARG A 79 12.79 2.42 -12.06
C ARG A 79 12.88 3.10 -10.67
N PRO A 80 13.45 2.44 -9.65
CA PRO A 80 13.66 3.01 -8.32
C PRO A 80 14.33 4.38 -8.36
N GLY A 81 13.56 5.41 -8.01
CA GLY A 81 13.95 6.83 -7.98
C GLY A 81 13.54 7.66 -9.21
N ASP A 82 13.00 7.05 -10.28
CA ASP A 82 12.71 7.76 -11.53
C ASP A 82 11.37 8.52 -11.52
N ASP A 83 10.29 7.94 -11.00
CA ASP A 83 8.99 8.60 -10.86
C ASP A 83 8.64 8.97 -9.40
N HIS A 84 7.79 9.98 -9.23
CA HIS A 84 7.36 10.53 -7.95
C HIS A 84 6.37 9.65 -7.15
N ILE A 85 5.42 9.00 -7.82
CA ILE A 85 4.42 8.12 -7.17
C ILE A 85 4.89 6.67 -7.26
N TRP A 86 5.24 6.23 -8.46
CA TRP A 86 5.35 4.81 -8.80
C TRP A 86 6.79 4.27 -8.73
N MET A 87 6.93 2.96 -8.54
CA MET A 87 8.20 2.23 -8.62
C MET A 87 7.94 0.81 -9.15
N SER A 88 8.49 0.47 -10.31
CA SER A 88 8.52 -0.91 -10.81
C SER A 88 9.59 -1.74 -10.10
N LEU A 89 9.42 -3.05 -10.08
CA LEU A 89 10.35 -4.02 -9.49
C LEU A 89 11.17 -4.79 -10.53
N GLU A 90 12.28 -5.37 -10.08
CA GLU A 90 13.16 -6.29 -10.81
C GLU A 90 13.44 -7.49 -9.90
N LYS A 91 12.58 -8.52 -9.94
CA LYS A 91 12.61 -9.65 -9.02
C LYS A 91 11.79 -10.83 -9.57
N PRO A 92 12.18 -12.10 -9.36
CA PRO A 92 11.24 -13.21 -9.43
C PRO A 92 10.11 -13.03 -8.41
N ASP A 93 8.88 -13.40 -8.79
CA ASP A 93 7.85 -13.66 -7.78
C ASP A 93 8.15 -15.01 -7.10
N GLY A 94 7.99 -15.05 -5.77
CA GLY A 94 8.32 -16.20 -4.92
C GLY A 94 7.12 -16.86 -4.27
N VAL A 95 5.91 -16.37 -4.53
CA VAL A 95 4.66 -16.87 -3.94
C VAL A 95 3.70 -17.42 -5.01
N ASN A 96 2.60 -18.01 -4.55
CA ASN A 96 1.44 -18.39 -5.36
C ASN A 96 1.71 -19.36 -6.53
N GLY A 97 2.89 -20.01 -6.59
CA GLY A 97 3.29 -20.83 -7.74
C GLY A 97 3.43 -20.04 -9.04
N ALA A 98 3.90 -18.79 -8.95
CA ALA A 98 4.14 -17.89 -10.07
C ALA A 98 5.13 -18.47 -11.11
N LEU A 99 5.04 -17.95 -12.34
CA LEU A 99 5.77 -18.45 -13.51
C LEU A 99 6.50 -17.32 -14.25
N GLU A 100 6.44 -16.10 -13.73
CA GLU A 100 7.02 -14.88 -14.30
C GLU A 100 8.14 -14.26 -13.45
N LEU A 101 9.05 -13.57 -14.13
CA LEU A 101 9.90 -12.55 -13.51
C LEU A 101 9.26 -11.17 -13.67
N TYR A 102 9.24 -10.35 -12.64
CA TYR A 102 8.95 -8.93 -12.77
C TYR A 102 10.23 -8.16 -13.13
N SER A 103 10.14 -7.27 -14.12
CA SER A 103 11.28 -6.49 -14.61
C SER A 103 10.92 -5.05 -14.94
N HIS A 104 11.85 -4.12 -14.67
CA HIS A 104 11.60 -2.70 -14.87
C HIS A 104 11.30 -2.34 -16.35
N ASN A 105 11.92 -3.05 -17.30
CA ASN A 105 11.80 -2.81 -18.73
C ASN A 105 10.50 -3.33 -19.37
N MET A 106 9.67 -4.04 -18.61
CA MET A 106 8.31 -4.42 -19.03
C MET A 106 7.27 -3.33 -18.74
N THR A 107 7.69 -2.16 -18.26
CA THR A 107 6.82 -1.01 -17.97
C THR A 107 7.20 0.24 -18.75
N SER A 108 6.22 0.96 -19.29
CA SER A 108 6.37 2.36 -19.71
C SER A 108 5.00 3.02 -19.92
N THR A 109 5.00 4.22 -20.50
CA THR A 109 3.82 4.89 -21.04
C THR A 109 3.93 5.04 -22.55
N LYS A 110 2.81 4.95 -23.27
CA LYS A 110 2.70 5.15 -24.71
C LYS A 110 1.46 5.97 -25.02
N CYS A 111 1.44 6.62 -26.18
CA CYS A 111 0.21 7.09 -26.80
C CYS A 111 0.01 6.35 -28.14
N ASP A 112 -1.23 6.00 -28.45
CA ASP A 112 -1.63 5.46 -29.75
C ASP A 112 -1.97 6.60 -30.74
N ASP A 113 -2.06 6.30 -32.04
CA ASP A 113 -2.22 7.30 -33.11
C ASP A 113 -3.58 8.02 -33.09
N ASP A 114 -4.53 7.53 -32.29
CA ASP A 114 -5.82 8.15 -31.99
C ASP A 114 -5.74 9.27 -30.93
N GLY A 115 -4.60 9.38 -30.25
CA GLY A 115 -4.37 10.29 -29.12
C GLY A 115 -4.58 9.67 -27.74
N THR A 116 -4.96 8.39 -27.64
CA THR A 116 -5.12 7.70 -26.35
C THR A 116 -3.75 7.41 -25.73
N CYS A 117 -3.43 8.09 -24.62
CA CYS A 117 -2.24 7.82 -23.83
C CYS A 117 -2.53 6.86 -22.67
N TYR A 118 -1.56 6.02 -22.31
CA TYR A 118 -1.72 5.00 -21.27
C TYR A 118 -0.37 4.53 -20.71
N PHE A 119 -0.38 4.11 -19.44
CA PHE A 119 0.62 3.22 -18.87
C PHE A 119 0.39 1.78 -19.35
N PHE A 120 1.47 1.01 -19.52
CA PHE A 120 1.35 -0.43 -19.76
C PHE A 120 2.30 -1.28 -18.93
N ILE A 121 1.83 -2.49 -18.59
CA ILE A 121 2.66 -3.66 -18.29
C ILE A 121 2.63 -4.58 -19.52
N LYS A 122 3.81 -4.97 -19.98
CA LYS A 122 4.03 -5.91 -21.08
C LYS A 122 4.39 -7.29 -20.53
N SER A 123 3.65 -8.33 -20.89
CA SER A 123 4.04 -9.72 -20.64
C SER A 123 4.64 -10.36 -21.90
N ILE A 124 5.71 -11.13 -21.75
CA ILE A 124 6.36 -11.96 -22.80
C ILE A 124 6.54 -13.40 -22.31
N ASP A 125 6.55 -14.36 -23.24
CA ASP A 125 7.08 -15.70 -23.06
C ASP A 125 8.61 -15.68 -23.14
N GLU A 126 9.29 -16.06 -22.05
CA GLU A 126 10.75 -16.02 -21.95
C GLU A 126 11.26 -16.96 -20.85
N VAL A 127 11.99 -18.02 -21.22
CA VAL A 127 12.55 -18.97 -20.23
C VAL A 127 13.72 -18.35 -19.47
N ASN A 128 13.59 -18.34 -18.16
CA ASN A 128 14.57 -17.90 -17.20
C ASN A 128 14.77 -18.99 -16.13
N VAL A 129 16.01 -19.19 -15.69
CA VAL A 129 16.35 -20.09 -14.59
C VAL A 129 17.15 -19.29 -13.56
N ILE A 130 16.73 -19.34 -12.29
CA ILE A 130 17.40 -18.65 -11.19
C ILE A 130 17.75 -19.68 -10.11
N HIS A 131 19.03 -19.67 -9.68
CA HIS A 131 19.49 -20.49 -8.57
C HIS A 131 19.13 -19.81 -7.24
N VAL A 132 18.14 -20.34 -6.53
CA VAL A 132 17.53 -19.72 -5.34
C VAL A 132 17.71 -20.58 -4.10
N TYR A 133 17.86 -19.97 -2.93
CA TYR A 133 17.94 -20.71 -1.67
C TYR A 133 16.54 -20.97 -1.11
N ASN A 134 16.09 -22.22 -1.14
CA ASN A 134 14.79 -22.61 -0.62
C ASN A 134 14.93 -23.15 0.82
N MET A 135 14.25 -22.52 1.77
CA MET A 135 14.22 -22.90 3.19
C MET A 135 13.17 -23.97 3.54
N TYR A 136 12.21 -24.22 2.64
CA TYR A 136 11.13 -25.21 2.79
C TYR A 136 11.54 -26.60 2.28
N THR A 137 12.69 -26.75 1.62
CA THR A 137 13.26 -28.07 1.31
C THR A 137 13.87 -28.72 2.55
N HIS A 138 14.03 -30.04 2.53
CA HIS A 138 14.56 -30.81 3.65
C HIS A 138 15.73 -31.71 3.19
N PRO A 139 17.00 -31.33 3.42
CA PRO A 139 17.45 -30.10 4.07
C PRO A 139 17.23 -28.83 3.22
N PRO A 140 17.21 -27.63 3.85
CA PRO A 140 17.28 -26.35 3.15
C PRO A 140 18.51 -26.25 2.23
N GLY A 141 18.32 -25.75 1.01
CA GLY A 141 19.39 -25.75 0.00
C GLY A 141 19.11 -24.86 -1.22
N TYR A 142 20.09 -24.78 -2.11
CA TYR A 142 19.90 -24.12 -3.41
C TYR A 142 19.16 -25.04 -4.38
N VAL A 143 18.21 -24.47 -5.12
CA VAL A 143 17.40 -25.14 -6.15
C VAL A 143 17.30 -24.25 -7.39
N ASP A 144 17.01 -24.87 -8.53
CA ASP A 144 16.79 -24.17 -9.80
C ASP A 144 15.30 -23.84 -9.93
N ALA A 145 14.95 -22.55 -9.82
CA ALA A 145 13.60 -22.05 -10.05
C ALA A 145 13.43 -21.65 -11.51
N TYR A 146 12.37 -22.16 -12.15
CA TYR A 146 12.08 -21.96 -13.57
C TYR A 146 10.92 -20.98 -13.74
N PHE A 147 11.17 -19.91 -14.48
CA PHE A 147 10.17 -18.92 -14.88
C PHE A 147 10.09 -18.95 -16.41
N PHE A 148 8.87 -18.95 -16.94
CA PHE A 148 8.59 -19.15 -18.37
C PHE A 148 8.09 -17.87 -19.05
N TYR A 149 7.93 -16.81 -18.26
CA TYR A 149 7.44 -15.51 -18.69
C TYR A 149 8.24 -14.38 -18.03
N ARG A 150 8.16 -13.18 -18.60
CA ARG A 150 8.59 -11.93 -17.95
C ARG A 150 7.48 -10.89 -18.08
N SER A 151 7.21 -10.19 -16.99
CA SER A 151 6.21 -9.12 -16.89
C SER A 151 6.68 -8.04 -15.92
N ALA A 152 5.79 -7.33 -15.24
CA ALA A 152 6.15 -6.36 -14.19
C ALA A 152 5.10 -6.23 -13.08
N MET A 153 5.60 -5.84 -11.90
CA MET A 153 4.85 -5.27 -10.79
C MET A 153 5.32 -3.83 -10.55
N VAL A 154 4.39 -2.94 -10.25
CA VAL A 154 4.60 -1.53 -9.91
C VAL A 154 3.89 -1.22 -8.60
N GLN A 155 4.53 -0.45 -7.73
CA GLN A 155 4.05 -0.12 -6.38
C GLN A 155 4.17 1.39 -6.13
N SER A 156 3.25 1.97 -5.35
CA SER A 156 3.44 3.28 -4.71
C SER A 156 4.05 3.19 -3.30
N TRP A 157 4.54 2.01 -2.92
CA TRP A 157 4.99 1.65 -1.56
C TRP A 157 5.86 2.72 -0.90
N ASN A 158 5.46 3.12 0.32
CA ASN A 158 6.10 4.12 1.17
C ASN A 158 6.36 5.51 0.52
N LYS A 159 5.86 5.76 -0.71
CA LYS A 159 5.84 7.07 -1.37
C LYS A 159 4.46 7.71 -1.21
N PHE A 160 3.44 7.02 -1.71
CA PHE A 160 2.04 7.41 -1.65
C PHE A 160 1.23 6.25 -1.06
N CYS A 161 0.58 6.53 0.07
CA CYS A 161 -0.31 5.62 0.76
C CYS A 161 -1.50 6.43 1.31
N TYR A 162 -2.60 5.77 1.61
CA TYR A 162 -3.80 6.42 2.11
C TYR A 162 -4.65 5.49 2.99
N GLN A 163 -5.50 6.06 3.83
CA GLN A 163 -6.57 5.36 4.55
C GLN A 163 -7.90 5.85 3.98
N GLY A 164 -8.79 4.97 3.52
CA GLY A 164 -10.14 5.29 3.02
C GLY A 164 -10.21 6.20 1.77
N GLY A 165 -11.29 6.13 1.01
CA GLY A 165 -11.53 6.98 -0.17
C GLY A 165 -12.17 6.19 -1.32
N MET A 166 -12.28 6.82 -2.49
CA MET A 166 -12.68 6.17 -3.74
C MET A 166 -11.49 6.16 -4.70
N VAL A 167 -11.04 4.98 -5.13
CA VAL A 167 -10.08 4.83 -6.23
C VAL A 167 -10.79 4.43 -7.51
N GLU A 168 -10.48 5.15 -8.59
CA GLU A 168 -10.99 4.96 -9.94
C GLU A 168 -9.83 4.67 -10.88
N ALA A 169 -9.90 3.58 -11.66
CA ALA A 169 -8.91 3.23 -12.65
C ALA A 169 -9.59 2.86 -13.98
N ARG A 170 -9.11 3.42 -15.10
CA ARG A 170 -9.59 3.08 -16.45
C ARG A 170 -8.59 2.15 -17.13
N VAL A 171 -9.01 0.92 -17.43
CA VAL A 171 -8.11 -0.23 -17.65
C VAL A 171 -8.57 -1.08 -18.83
N GLN A 172 -7.63 -1.54 -19.67
CA GLN A 172 -7.84 -2.61 -20.66
C GLN A 172 -6.97 -3.81 -20.27
N LEU A 173 -7.59 -4.98 -20.13
CA LEU A 173 -6.95 -6.22 -19.66
C LEU A 173 -6.16 -6.94 -20.78
N PRO A 174 -5.06 -7.63 -20.45
CA PRO A 174 -4.27 -8.41 -21.40
C PRO A 174 -5.01 -9.64 -21.93
N GLY A 175 -5.00 -9.84 -23.25
CA GLY A 175 -5.56 -11.03 -23.90
C GLY A 175 -5.20 -11.15 -25.38
N ALA A 176 -5.25 -12.38 -25.90
CA ALA A 176 -5.13 -12.70 -27.31
C ALA A 176 -6.43 -12.34 -28.04
N VAL A 177 -6.55 -11.07 -28.42
CA VAL A 177 -7.74 -10.48 -29.06
C VAL A 177 -7.51 -10.07 -30.53
N SER A 178 -6.43 -10.55 -31.15
CA SER A 178 -6.17 -10.41 -32.59
C SER A 178 -7.03 -11.38 -33.41
N THR A 179 -7.31 -11.07 -34.68
CA THR A 179 -7.99 -11.98 -35.60
C THR A 179 -7.19 -13.28 -35.79
N GLU A 180 -5.87 -13.14 -35.82
CA GLU A 180 -4.88 -14.18 -36.08
C GLU A 180 -4.81 -15.22 -34.96
N SER A 181 -5.14 -14.83 -33.72
CA SER A 181 -5.26 -15.75 -32.58
C SER A 181 -6.33 -16.83 -32.80
N GLY A 182 -7.36 -16.53 -33.60
CA GLY A 182 -8.55 -17.38 -33.74
C GLY A 182 -9.44 -17.43 -32.49
N ASN A 183 -9.37 -16.42 -31.61
CA ASN A 183 -10.22 -16.30 -30.42
C ASN A 183 -11.71 -16.26 -30.82
N PRO A 184 -12.53 -17.26 -30.44
CA PRO A 184 -13.92 -17.37 -30.87
C PRO A 184 -14.86 -16.42 -30.11
N ASP A 185 -14.43 -15.87 -28.97
CA ASP A 185 -15.27 -14.93 -28.20
C ASP A 185 -15.39 -13.59 -28.94
N LEU A 186 -14.42 -13.21 -29.79
CA LEU A 186 -14.46 -12.02 -30.65
C LEU A 186 -15.70 -11.95 -31.55
N ALA A 187 -16.27 -13.09 -31.94
CA ALA A 187 -17.48 -13.15 -32.76
C ALA A 187 -18.79 -12.89 -31.99
N LYS A 188 -18.73 -12.84 -30.65
CA LYS A 188 -19.90 -12.68 -29.76
C LYS A 188 -20.19 -11.21 -29.42
N GLY A 189 -19.16 -10.36 -29.38
CA GLY A 189 -19.26 -8.93 -29.09
C GLY A 189 -18.95 -8.55 -27.64
N ASP A 190 -18.55 -7.28 -27.44
CA ASP A 190 -17.95 -6.78 -26.18
C ASP A 190 -18.81 -7.01 -24.93
N ASN A 191 -20.14 -6.95 -25.07
CA ASN A 191 -21.09 -7.13 -23.98
C ASN A 191 -21.47 -8.61 -23.73
N THR A 192 -20.60 -9.56 -24.09
CA THR A 192 -20.82 -11.01 -23.84
C THR A 192 -19.80 -11.57 -22.86
N LYS A 193 -20.21 -12.60 -22.11
CA LYS A 193 -19.34 -13.32 -21.17
C LYS A 193 -18.17 -13.95 -21.92
N VAL A 194 -16.97 -13.78 -21.39
CA VAL A 194 -15.81 -14.57 -21.82
C VAL A 194 -16.02 -16.02 -21.39
N GLU A 195 -15.85 -16.94 -22.33
CA GLU A 195 -15.98 -18.39 -22.11
C GLU A 195 -14.67 -19.10 -22.44
N SER A 196 -13.91 -18.57 -23.39
CA SER A 196 -12.72 -19.21 -23.95
C SER A 196 -11.46 -18.81 -23.18
N GLY A 197 -11.43 -19.09 -21.87
CA GLY A 197 -10.42 -18.58 -20.92
C GLY A 197 -8.95 -18.69 -21.35
N LYS A 198 -8.60 -19.72 -22.15
CA LYS A 198 -7.25 -19.90 -22.73
C LYS A 198 -6.75 -18.74 -23.61
N TYR A 199 -7.63 -17.88 -24.13
CA TYR A 199 -7.21 -16.70 -24.90
C TYR A 199 -6.79 -15.53 -24.01
N TYR A 200 -6.84 -15.67 -22.68
CA TYR A 200 -6.53 -14.63 -21.71
C TYR A 200 -5.59 -15.21 -20.63
N PRO A 201 -4.36 -15.63 -21.03
CA PRO A 201 -3.48 -16.54 -20.26
C PRO A 201 -2.81 -15.90 -19.02
N THR A 202 -3.23 -14.70 -18.62
CA THR A 202 -2.55 -13.82 -17.66
C THR A 202 -3.49 -13.35 -16.57
N TRP A 203 -2.96 -13.12 -15.37
CA TRP A 203 -3.67 -12.68 -14.17
C TRP A 203 -3.31 -11.22 -13.84
N PRO A 204 -4.01 -10.23 -14.44
CA PRO A 204 -3.80 -8.83 -14.12
C PRO A 204 -4.33 -8.50 -12.71
N GLY A 205 -3.60 -7.64 -12.01
CA GLY A 205 -3.98 -7.13 -10.69
C GLY A 205 -3.87 -5.61 -10.61
N ILE A 206 -4.87 -4.98 -10.00
CA ILE A 206 -4.82 -3.63 -9.42
C ILE A 206 -5.36 -3.75 -8.01
N TRP A 207 -4.49 -3.60 -7.02
CA TRP A 207 -4.77 -3.96 -5.64
C TRP A 207 -3.96 -3.10 -4.68
N MET A 208 -4.17 -3.29 -3.39
CA MET A 208 -3.61 -2.45 -2.34
C MET A 208 -3.23 -3.28 -1.14
N MET A 209 -2.15 -2.90 -0.46
CA MET A 209 -1.65 -3.58 0.74
C MET A 209 -1.29 -2.56 1.83
N GLY A 210 -1.48 -2.91 3.10
CA GLY A 210 -1.03 -2.08 4.24
C GLY A 210 0.49 -1.86 4.24
N ASN A 211 0.93 -0.61 4.36
CA ASN A 211 2.33 -0.17 4.16
C ASN A 211 3.38 -0.81 5.09
N LEU A 212 2.95 -1.45 6.19
CA LEU A 212 3.81 -2.25 7.06
C LEU A 212 4.36 -3.52 6.39
N GLY A 213 3.78 -3.97 5.27
CA GLY A 213 4.36 -4.97 4.38
C GLY A 213 4.69 -4.35 3.02
N ARG A 214 5.63 -4.96 2.28
CA ARG A 214 5.87 -4.70 0.86
C ARG A 214 5.64 -5.99 0.08
N ALA A 215 4.74 -5.97 -0.90
CA ALA A 215 4.42 -7.13 -1.72
C ALA A 215 5.68 -7.70 -2.39
N ILE A 216 5.75 -9.03 -2.46
CA ILE A 216 6.91 -9.87 -2.83
C ILE A 216 8.20 -9.72 -1.99
N PHE A 217 8.17 -9.00 -0.86
CA PHE A 217 9.24 -9.00 0.14
C PHE A 217 8.82 -9.79 1.39
N SER A 218 8.93 -11.11 1.30
CA SER A 218 8.44 -12.09 2.30
C SER A 218 8.95 -11.85 3.74
N ALA A 219 10.10 -11.20 3.89
CA ALA A 219 10.62 -10.75 5.19
C ALA A 219 9.72 -9.71 5.88
N SER A 220 9.19 -8.76 5.11
CA SER A 220 8.27 -7.73 5.60
C SER A 220 6.83 -8.24 5.80
N THR A 221 6.38 -9.17 4.95
CA THR A 221 4.99 -9.66 4.96
C THR A 221 4.76 -10.81 5.94
N ASN A 222 5.77 -11.60 6.30
CA ASN A 222 5.59 -12.72 7.20
C ASN A 222 5.11 -12.29 8.59
N ARG A 223 4.02 -12.92 9.07
CA ARG A 223 3.29 -12.57 10.31
C ARG A 223 2.75 -11.12 10.32
N MET A 224 2.70 -10.47 9.17
CA MET A 224 2.15 -9.12 8.98
C MET A 224 0.93 -9.16 8.06
N TRP A 225 1.05 -9.85 6.92
CA TRP A 225 -0.06 -10.09 6.00
C TRP A 225 -0.84 -11.37 6.39
N PRO A 226 -2.18 -11.37 6.26
CA PRO A 226 -3.07 -10.24 5.97
C PRO A 226 -3.77 -9.71 7.25
N PHE A 227 -3.04 -9.44 8.34
CA PHE A 227 -3.70 -9.17 9.64
C PHE A 227 -4.54 -7.89 9.67
N SER A 228 -5.79 -8.02 10.13
CA SER A 228 -6.74 -6.94 10.41
C SER A 228 -7.37 -7.16 11.80
N TYR A 229 -6.50 -7.31 12.81
CA TYR A 229 -6.86 -7.79 14.15
C TYR A 229 -6.17 -6.96 15.23
N ASP A 230 -6.97 -6.22 16.01
CA ASP A 230 -6.53 -5.37 17.11
C ASP A 230 -7.13 -5.83 18.45
N LYS A 231 -6.68 -7.00 18.92
CA LYS A 231 -7.13 -7.60 20.17
C LYS A 231 -6.06 -8.48 20.84
N CYS A 232 -6.08 -8.51 22.18
CA CYS A 232 -5.29 -9.44 22.98
C CYS A 232 -6.20 -10.53 23.58
N GLU A 233 -6.46 -11.59 22.81
CA GLU A 233 -7.27 -12.74 23.22
C GLU A 233 -6.44 -14.04 23.07
N PRO A 234 -5.42 -14.28 23.93
CA PRO A 234 -4.48 -15.39 23.76
C PRO A 234 -5.12 -16.79 23.82
N ASP A 235 -6.30 -16.91 24.44
CA ASP A 235 -7.10 -18.15 24.47
C ASP A 235 -7.82 -18.43 23.13
N LEU A 236 -7.89 -17.44 22.23
CA LEU A 236 -8.49 -17.55 20.88
C LEU A 236 -7.46 -17.52 19.76
N PHE A 237 -6.37 -16.75 19.92
CA PHE A 237 -5.33 -16.61 18.91
C PHE A 237 -3.94 -16.40 19.56
N GLU A 238 -2.97 -17.24 19.18
CA GLU A 238 -1.59 -17.18 19.68
C GLU A 238 -0.90 -15.86 19.29
N PRO A 239 -0.61 -14.94 20.24
CA PRO A 239 -0.19 -13.59 19.92
C PRO A 239 1.13 -13.49 19.15
N SER A 240 2.03 -14.49 19.26
CA SER A 240 3.32 -14.50 18.54
C SER A 240 3.21 -14.82 17.04
N TYR A 241 2.02 -15.19 16.56
CA TYR A 241 1.73 -15.38 15.13
C TYR A 241 1.39 -14.05 14.41
N GLN A 242 1.05 -12.99 15.15
CA GLN A 242 0.95 -11.61 14.62
C GLN A 242 2.18 -10.82 15.06
N ARG A 243 2.96 -10.30 14.10
CA ARG A 243 4.27 -9.68 14.35
C ARG A 243 4.17 -8.40 15.20
N ILE A 244 3.06 -7.69 15.10
CA ILE A 244 2.70 -6.55 15.96
C ILE A 244 1.32 -6.87 16.55
N SER A 245 1.31 -7.51 17.72
CA SER A 245 0.07 -7.91 18.42
C SER A 245 -0.34 -6.88 19.48
N ALA A 246 -1.65 -6.69 19.65
CA ALA A 246 -2.25 -5.86 20.70
C ALA A 246 -1.92 -6.34 22.13
N CYS A 247 -1.40 -7.56 22.32
CA CYS A 247 -0.87 -7.98 23.62
C CYS A 247 0.42 -7.25 24.03
N ASN A 248 1.04 -6.45 23.14
CA ASN A 248 2.28 -5.74 23.41
C ASN A 248 2.03 -4.28 23.84
N ASN A 249 2.23 -3.98 25.13
CA ASN A 249 2.12 -2.63 25.68
C ASN A 249 3.33 -1.71 25.38
N ASN A 250 4.38 -2.23 24.73
CA ASN A 250 5.56 -1.47 24.31
C ASN A 250 6.19 -2.07 23.03
N PRO A 251 5.52 -1.95 21.86
CA PRO A 251 6.03 -2.47 20.59
C PRO A 251 7.30 -1.76 20.09
N GLY A 252 7.65 -0.62 20.68
CA GLY A 252 8.79 0.19 20.26
C GLY A 252 8.55 0.85 18.90
N TYR A 253 9.63 1.30 18.25
CA TYR A 253 9.64 1.80 16.86
C TYR A 253 8.53 2.79 16.47
N GLY A 254 8.01 3.58 17.42
CA GLY A 254 6.96 4.56 17.19
C GLY A 254 5.54 3.99 17.00
N LEU A 255 5.35 2.68 17.18
CA LEU A 255 4.03 2.03 17.16
C LEU A 255 3.24 2.32 18.45
N ASN A 256 1.91 2.29 18.36
CA ASN A 256 1.04 2.58 19.49
C ASN A 256 0.98 1.41 20.49
N PRO A 257 1.04 1.66 21.82
CA PRO A 257 0.87 0.62 22.84
C PRO A 257 -0.45 -0.13 22.74
N ASN A 258 -0.37 -1.47 22.78
CA ASN A 258 -1.52 -2.39 22.73
C ASN A 258 -2.36 -2.31 21.44
N GLN A 259 -1.79 -1.80 20.33
CA GLN A 259 -2.43 -1.84 19.01
C GLN A 259 -1.90 -3.02 18.20
N GLY A 260 -2.79 -3.93 17.81
CA GLY A 260 -2.54 -4.97 16.83
C GLY A 260 -2.53 -4.39 15.42
N ARG A 261 -1.55 -4.77 14.62
CA ARG A 261 -1.26 -4.19 13.30
C ARG A 261 -0.93 -5.27 12.28
N GLY A 262 -0.94 -4.90 11.01
CA GLY A 262 -0.70 -5.83 9.92
C GLY A 262 -0.49 -5.16 8.58
N ALA A 263 -0.62 -5.97 7.54
CA ALA A 263 -0.64 -5.56 6.15
C ALA A 263 -1.77 -6.32 5.45
N PRO A 264 -3.05 -5.96 5.69
CA PRO A 264 -4.18 -6.55 4.99
C PRO A 264 -4.23 -6.04 3.54
N GLU A 265 -5.16 -6.57 2.75
CA GLU A 265 -5.18 -6.43 1.29
C GLU A 265 -6.59 -6.08 0.79
N ILE A 266 -6.65 -5.30 -0.30
CA ILE A 266 -7.89 -5.02 -1.04
C ILE A 266 -7.60 -5.07 -2.54
N ASP A 267 -8.29 -5.94 -3.26
CA ASP A 267 -8.22 -5.98 -4.72
C ASP A 267 -9.25 -5.02 -5.32
N VAL A 268 -8.82 -4.02 -6.10
CA VAL A 268 -9.75 -3.23 -6.95
C VAL A 268 -10.19 -4.10 -8.14
N LEU A 269 -9.23 -4.85 -8.68
CA LEU A 269 -9.37 -5.91 -9.67
C LEU A 269 -8.26 -6.93 -9.41
N GLU A 270 -8.60 -8.18 -9.15
CA GLU A 270 -7.65 -9.30 -9.26
C GLU A 270 -8.29 -10.40 -10.13
N GLY A 271 -7.72 -10.70 -11.30
CA GLY A 271 -8.12 -11.88 -12.06
C GLY A 271 -8.11 -11.73 -13.57
N GLY A 272 -8.15 -12.88 -14.26
CA GLY A 272 -8.15 -12.99 -15.72
C GLY A 272 -8.87 -14.26 -16.19
N GLY A 273 -8.80 -14.54 -17.49
CA GLY A 273 -9.65 -15.58 -18.08
C GLY A 273 -11.12 -15.16 -18.07
N THR A 274 -11.96 -15.95 -17.41
CA THR A 274 -13.42 -15.80 -17.38
C THR A 274 -13.95 -15.04 -16.15
N LEU A 275 -13.12 -14.81 -15.13
CA LEU A 275 -13.53 -14.28 -13.82
C LEU A 275 -12.54 -13.22 -13.30
N VAL A 276 -13.06 -12.25 -12.55
CA VAL A 276 -12.30 -11.36 -11.67
C VAL A 276 -12.82 -11.51 -10.24
N SER A 277 -11.93 -11.55 -9.27
CA SER A 277 -12.20 -11.46 -7.84
C SER A 277 -12.28 -10.01 -7.38
N SER A 278 -13.14 -9.79 -6.41
CA SER A 278 -13.25 -8.57 -5.60
C SER A 278 -13.11 -9.00 -4.14
N SER A 279 -11.96 -8.70 -3.51
CA SER A 279 -11.53 -9.36 -2.25
C SER A 279 -11.11 -8.41 -1.13
N LEU A 280 -11.31 -8.85 0.11
CA LEU A 280 -10.60 -8.38 1.31
C LEU A 280 -9.86 -9.56 1.95
N GLN A 281 -8.53 -9.64 1.80
CA GLN A 281 -7.70 -10.64 2.46
C GLN A 281 -7.46 -10.17 3.90
N ILE A 282 -7.80 -11.03 4.87
CA ILE A 282 -7.91 -10.67 6.29
C ILE A 282 -7.51 -11.83 7.21
N GLY A 283 -6.84 -11.50 8.32
CA GLY A 283 -6.32 -12.45 9.30
C GLY A 283 -6.55 -11.99 10.75
N PRO A 284 -6.65 -12.91 11.73
CA PRO A 284 -6.49 -14.36 11.58
C PRO A 284 -7.72 -15.04 10.95
N GLY A 285 -7.50 -16.07 10.15
CA GLY A 285 -8.55 -16.75 9.39
C GLY A 285 -9.63 -17.39 10.25
N MET A 286 -10.79 -17.59 9.63
CA MET A 286 -12.02 -18.10 10.23
C MET A 286 -11.89 -19.58 10.63
N PRO A 287 -12.29 -19.97 11.85
CA PRO A 287 -12.36 -21.38 12.24
C PRO A 287 -13.34 -22.17 11.37
N ASP A 288 -13.04 -23.45 11.11
CA ASP A 288 -13.82 -24.32 10.21
C ASP A 288 -15.32 -24.38 10.57
N GLU A 289 -15.65 -24.32 11.87
CA GLU A 289 -17.04 -24.37 12.33
C GLU A 289 -17.90 -23.19 11.86
N TYR A 290 -17.33 -22.10 11.34
CA TYR A 290 -18.07 -20.97 10.76
C TYR A 290 -18.09 -20.98 9.21
N ARG A 291 -17.45 -21.98 8.56
CA ARG A 291 -17.39 -22.14 7.09
C ARG A 291 -18.57 -22.97 6.54
N ILE A 292 -18.50 -23.30 5.25
CA ILE A 292 -19.23 -24.43 4.68
C ILE A 292 -18.93 -25.74 5.45
N TYR A 293 -19.78 -26.76 5.32
CA TYR A 293 -19.46 -28.07 5.87
C TYR A 293 -18.30 -28.72 5.09
N GLY A 294 -17.37 -29.34 5.82
CA GLY A 294 -16.27 -30.10 5.21
C GLY A 294 -16.76 -31.30 4.41
N VAL A 295 -16.06 -31.60 3.32
CA VAL A 295 -16.39 -32.68 2.38
C VAL A 295 -16.29 -34.06 3.02
N ASP A 296 -17.32 -34.90 2.87
CA ASP A 296 -17.28 -36.32 3.23
C ASP A 296 -16.75 -37.14 2.05
N TYR A 297 -15.44 -37.39 2.06
CA TYR A 297 -14.76 -38.20 1.04
C TYR A 297 -15.33 -39.63 0.91
N SER A 298 -16.05 -40.17 1.90
CA SER A 298 -16.68 -41.49 1.79
C SER A 298 -17.87 -41.51 0.84
N SER A 299 -18.46 -40.34 0.54
CA SER A 299 -19.47 -40.16 -0.52
C SER A 299 -18.88 -40.22 -1.94
N GLY A 300 -17.56 -40.27 -2.09
CA GLY A 300 -16.85 -40.14 -3.36
C GLY A 300 -16.87 -38.72 -3.91
N ASP A 301 -16.96 -37.71 -3.04
CA ASP A 301 -16.67 -36.31 -3.35
C ASP A 301 -15.16 -36.05 -3.27
N SER A 302 -14.64 -35.12 -4.07
CA SER A 302 -13.28 -34.58 -3.99
C SER A 302 -13.30 -33.21 -3.31
N SER A 303 -12.18 -32.76 -2.74
CA SER A 303 -12.08 -31.39 -2.17
C SER A 303 -12.40 -30.30 -3.20
N SER A 304 -12.16 -30.56 -4.48
CA SER A 304 -12.49 -29.66 -5.59
C SER A 304 -13.98 -29.48 -5.87
N CYS A 305 -14.88 -30.32 -5.32
CA CYS A 305 -16.32 -30.21 -5.58
C CYS A 305 -16.94 -28.92 -5.02
N ILE A 306 -16.32 -28.31 -4.00
CA ILE A 306 -16.83 -27.07 -3.38
C ILE A 306 -16.78 -25.90 -4.36
N TYR A 307 -15.74 -25.82 -5.19
CA TYR A 307 -15.54 -24.75 -6.18
C TYR A 307 -16.44 -24.89 -7.41
N THR A 308 -17.00 -26.07 -7.64
CA THR A 308 -17.99 -26.33 -8.70
C THR A 308 -19.42 -26.48 -8.17
N ALA A 309 -19.62 -26.33 -6.86
CA ALA A 309 -20.86 -26.67 -6.14
C ALA A 309 -21.44 -28.07 -6.47
N GLY A 310 -20.54 -29.02 -6.79
CA GLY A 310 -20.88 -30.37 -7.25
C GLY A 310 -20.88 -31.45 -6.16
N CYS A 311 -20.72 -31.09 -4.89
CA CYS A 311 -20.63 -32.05 -3.79
C CYS A 311 -21.98 -32.72 -3.50
N LYS A 312 -21.92 -34.03 -3.21
CA LYS A 312 -23.03 -34.82 -2.63
C LYS A 312 -23.16 -34.55 -1.13
N THR A 313 -22.05 -34.20 -0.48
CA THR A 313 -21.96 -33.84 0.94
C THR A 313 -22.91 -32.68 1.24
N LYS A 314 -23.79 -32.86 2.24
CA LYS A 314 -24.78 -31.83 2.56
C LYS A 314 -24.13 -30.61 3.23
N GLY A 315 -24.39 -29.43 2.67
CA GLY A 315 -23.83 -28.17 3.16
C GLY A 315 -22.40 -27.87 2.72
N ALA A 316 -21.81 -28.64 1.81
CA ALA A 316 -20.46 -28.39 1.29
C ALA A 316 -20.44 -27.45 0.05
N ASN A 317 -21.57 -27.25 -0.61
CA ASN A 317 -21.66 -26.44 -1.84
C ASN A 317 -21.82 -24.93 -1.56
N TYR A 318 -22.78 -24.58 -0.71
CA TYR A 318 -23.11 -23.19 -0.39
C TYR A 318 -23.36 -23.00 1.10
N VAL A 319 -23.10 -21.79 1.58
CA VAL A 319 -23.29 -21.41 3.00
C VAL A 319 -24.79 -21.28 3.27
N GLY A 320 -25.31 -21.93 4.32
CA GLY A 320 -26.73 -21.89 4.66
C GLY A 320 -27.65 -22.80 3.84
N VAL A 321 -27.12 -23.61 2.91
CA VAL A 321 -27.91 -24.50 2.02
C VAL A 321 -27.46 -25.97 2.18
N PRO A 322 -28.33 -26.93 2.54
CA PRO A 322 -29.74 -26.76 2.89
C PRO A 322 -29.92 -26.08 4.25
N THR A 323 -30.95 -25.25 4.40
CA THR A 323 -31.17 -24.40 5.61
C THR A 323 -31.30 -25.23 6.87
N ALA A 324 -32.22 -26.21 6.88
CA ALA A 324 -32.43 -27.13 8.00
C ALA A 324 -31.26 -28.11 8.24
N TYR A 325 -30.19 -28.07 7.43
CA TYR A 325 -28.93 -28.75 7.74
C TYR A 325 -27.98 -27.85 8.55
N TYR A 326 -27.87 -26.57 8.17
CA TYR A 326 -27.08 -25.56 8.89
C TYR A 326 -27.65 -25.19 10.27
N GLU A 327 -28.97 -25.13 10.43
CA GLU A 327 -29.62 -24.81 11.72
C GLU A 327 -29.17 -25.74 12.87
N LYS A 328 -28.82 -26.99 12.54
CA LYS A 328 -28.31 -28.00 13.50
C LYS A 328 -27.00 -27.59 14.18
N ARG A 329 -26.27 -26.63 13.60
CA ARG A 329 -25.01 -26.10 14.14
C ARG A 329 -25.23 -25.23 15.38
N GLY A 330 -26.43 -24.70 15.59
CA GLY A 330 -26.76 -23.83 16.72
C GLY A 330 -26.17 -22.41 16.66
N HIS A 331 -25.40 -22.08 15.61
CA HIS A 331 -24.90 -20.75 15.30
C HIS A 331 -24.80 -20.55 13.79
N LYS A 332 -24.62 -19.29 13.36
CA LYS A 332 -24.46 -18.95 11.93
C LYS A 332 -23.02 -19.12 11.44
N SER A 333 -22.88 -19.15 10.12
CA SER A 333 -21.60 -19.06 9.39
C SER A 333 -21.12 -17.60 9.30
N TRP A 334 -19.84 -17.36 8.97
CA TRP A 334 -19.25 -16.01 8.95
C TRP A 334 -19.91 -15.05 7.95
N TYR A 335 -20.14 -15.54 6.74
CA TYR A 335 -20.73 -14.78 5.64
C TYR A 335 -22.15 -14.35 6.01
N GLN A 336 -22.36 -13.05 6.22
CA GLN A 336 -23.60 -12.42 6.68
C GLN A 336 -23.65 -10.97 6.16
N GLY A 337 -24.77 -10.57 5.56
CA GLY A 337 -25.01 -9.18 5.13
C GLY A 337 -24.09 -8.69 4.00
N LEU A 338 -23.45 -9.62 3.29
CA LEU A 338 -22.66 -9.30 2.10
C LEU A 338 -23.60 -8.87 0.96
N ARG A 339 -23.20 -7.86 0.19
CA ARG A 339 -24.05 -7.18 -0.78
C ARG A 339 -23.56 -7.46 -2.19
N TYR A 340 -24.45 -7.93 -3.06
CA TYR A 340 -24.15 -8.35 -4.43
C TYR A 340 -25.12 -7.66 -5.39
N ALA A 341 -24.63 -7.19 -6.54
CA ALA A 341 -25.41 -6.48 -7.55
C ALA A 341 -24.99 -6.87 -8.97
N ALA A 342 -25.90 -6.69 -9.93
CA ALA A 342 -25.72 -7.19 -11.29
C ALA A 342 -24.68 -6.39 -12.08
N ASN A 343 -23.73 -7.09 -12.71
CA ASN A 343 -22.87 -6.52 -13.75
C ASN A 343 -23.69 -6.33 -15.04
N ASN A 344 -24.27 -5.14 -15.17
CA ASN A 344 -25.13 -4.74 -16.29
C ASN A 344 -24.38 -4.46 -17.61
N HIS A 345 -23.05 -4.64 -17.68
CA HIS A 345 -22.31 -4.58 -18.95
C HIS A 345 -22.44 -5.85 -19.79
N CYS A 346 -22.87 -6.96 -19.19
CA CYS A 346 -23.20 -8.17 -19.92
C CYS A 346 -24.63 -8.11 -20.48
N SER A 347 -24.82 -8.68 -21.67
CA SER A 347 -26.12 -8.92 -22.28
C SER A 347 -27.05 -9.71 -21.34
N PRO A 348 -28.34 -9.33 -21.24
CA PRO A 348 -29.29 -10.02 -20.39
C PRO A 348 -29.70 -11.39 -20.98
N SER A 349 -29.96 -12.34 -20.10
CA SER A 349 -30.59 -13.64 -20.40
C SER A 349 -31.85 -13.82 -19.58
N ALA A 350 -32.91 -14.33 -20.22
CA ALA A 350 -34.17 -14.63 -19.54
C ALA A 350 -33.99 -15.69 -18.44
N ASP A 351 -33.17 -16.71 -18.70
CA ASP A 351 -32.94 -17.84 -17.78
C ASP A 351 -32.18 -17.43 -16.50
N ALA A 352 -31.48 -16.30 -16.54
CA ALA A 352 -30.73 -15.73 -15.42
C ALA A 352 -31.48 -14.63 -14.68
N LYS A 353 -32.66 -14.19 -15.17
CA LYS A 353 -33.47 -13.16 -14.53
C LYS A 353 -34.17 -13.71 -13.29
N GLN A 354 -34.20 -12.89 -12.24
CA GLN A 354 -34.85 -13.23 -10.97
C GLN A 354 -35.94 -12.21 -10.59
N ASP A 355 -36.72 -12.61 -9.58
CA ASP A 355 -37.76 -11.83 -8.94
C ASP A 355 -37.53 -11.81 -7.42
N TYR A 356 -37.76 -10.65 -6.79
CA TYR A 356 -37.50 -10.46 -5.36
C TYR A 356 -38.44 -11.30 -4.49
N ASP A 357 -39.76 -11.26 -4.76
CA ASP A 357 -40.76 -11.93 -3.93
C ASP A 357 -40.56 -13.46 -3.95
N THR A 358 -40.20 -14.02 -5.12
CA THR A 358 -39.84 -15.42 -5.31
C THR A 358 -38.65 -15.83 -4.43
N ILE A 359 -37.52 -15.12 -4.51
CA ILE A 359 -36.31 -15.45 -3.73
C ILE A 359 -36.52 -15.23 -2.23
N ALA A 360 -37.17 -14.12 -1.84
CA ALA A 360 -37.49 -13.83 -0.45
C ALA A 360 -38.43 -14.88 0.15
N ALA A 361 -39.41 -15.38 -0.60
CA ALA A 361 -40.29 -16.46 -0.18
C ALA A 361 -39.54 -17.79 -0.03
N SER A 362 -38.60 -18.09 -0.94
CA SER A 362 -37.80 -19.32 -0.90
C SER A 362 -36.91 -19.39 0.34
N ILE A 363 -36.09 -18.36 0.58
CA ILE A 363 -35.19 -18.27 1.74
C ILE A 363 -35.99 -18.32 3.06
N LYS A 364 -37.14 -17.63 3.11
CA LYS A 364 -38.05 -17.63 4.27
C LYS A 364 -38.70 -19.00 4.53
N THR A 365 -38.88 -19.82 3.50
CA THR A 365 -39.41 -21.19 3.61
C THR A 365 -38.32 -22.19 4.04
N GLY A 366 -37.06 -21.89 3.69
CA GLY A 366 -35.89 -22.73 3.96
C GLY A 366 -35.60 -23.65 2.78
N ILE A 367 -34.41 -23.53 2.21
CA ILE A 367 -33.97 -24.26 1.01
C ILE A 367 -33.64 -25.71 1.41
N THR A 368 -34.19 -26.69 0.69
CA THR A 368 -34.10 -28.12 1.03
C THR A 368 -33.09 -28.89 0.17
N GLU A 369 -32.79 -28.30 -0.98
CA GLU A 369 -31.87 -28.68 -2.03
C GLU A 369 -30.41 -28.57 -1.53
N ASN A 370 -29.49 -29.32 -2.12
CA ASN A 370 -28.05 -29.19 -1.81
C ASN A 370 -27.32 -28.17 -2.72
N THR A 371 -28.06 -27.50 -3.60
CA THR A 371 -27.55 -26.67 -4.70
C THR A 371 -28.55 -25.55 -4.99
N CYS A 372 -28.03 -24.35 -5.27
CA CYS A 372 -28.84 -23.21 -5.70
C CYS A 372 -29.39 -23.35 -7.13
N SER A 373 -30.54 -22.73 -7.37
CA SER A 373 -31.07 -22.39 -8.69
C SER A 373 -31.49 -20.91 -8.70
N THR A 374 -31.84 -20.39 -9.88
CA THR A 374 -32.36 -19.03 -10.06
C THR A 374 -33.73 -18.79 -9.41
N GLU A 375 -34.42 -19.84 -8.94
CA GLU A 375 -35.67 -19.77 -8.17
C GLU A 375 -35.47 -20.04 -6.67
N THR A 376 -34.36 -20.65 -6.24
CA THR A 376 -34.14 -21.00 -4.82
C THR A 376 -33.17 -20.10 -4.07
N CYS A 377 -32.20 -19.47 -4.74
CA CYS A 377 -31.18 -18.64 -4.10
C CYS A 377 -31.07 -17.24 -4.72
N PRO A 378 -30.47 -16.27 -4.00
CA PRO A 378 -29.99 -15.03 -4.59
C PRO A 378 -29.02 -15.30 -5.75
N GLY A 379 -28.89 -14.37 -6.69
CA GLY A 379 -28.06 -14.50 -7.88
C GLY A 379 -26.55 -14.67 -7.61
N SER A 380 -26.11 -14.36 -6.39
CA SER A 380 -24.75 -14.63 -5.90
C SER A 380 -24.57 -16.00 -5.26
N HIS A 381 -25.66 -16.73 -5.02
CA HIS A 381 -25.74 -17.96 -4.23
C HIS A 381 -25.40 -17.82 -2.72
N ASP A 382 -25.15 -16.61 -2.18
CA ASP A 382 -25.13 -16.40 -0.72
C ASP A 382 -26.54 -16.08 -0.19
N VAL A 383 -27.17 -17.06 0.43
CA VAL A 383 -28.50 -16.94 1.06
C VAL A 383 -28.47 -16.15 2.39
N ASN A 384 -27.29 -15.72 2.83
CA ASN A 384 -27.06 -14.84 3.99
C ASN A 384 -26.74 -13.40 3.58
N GLY A 385 -26.68 -13.13 2.28
CA GLY A 385 -26.46 -11.79 1.74
C GLY A 385 -27.60 -10.83 2.11
N ASP A 386 -27.33 -9.54 1.93
CA ASP A 386 -28.36 -8.51 2.03
C ASP A 386 -29.32 -8.61 0.82
N LEU A 387 -30.61 -8.42 1.07
CA LEU A 387 -31.69 -8.36 0.06
C LEU A 387 -32.50 -7.05 0.18
N GLY A 388 -31.99 -6.06 0.91
CA GLY A 388 -32.53 -4.70 0.92
C GLY A 388 -32.41 -3.99 -0.43
N LEU A 389 -33.01 -2.81 -0.55
CA LEU A 389 -32.85 -1.95 -1.71
C LEU A 389 -31.40 -1.48 -1.83
N ILE A 390 -30.92 -1.34 -3.06
CA ILE A 390 -29.61 -0.75 -3.35
C ILE A 390 -29.64 0.72 -2.92
N ASP A 391 -28.75 1.06 -1.99
CA ASP A 391 -28.61 2.39 -1.38
C ASP A 391 -29.93 2.99 -0.84
N ASP A 392 -30.80 2.10 -0.31
CA ASP A 392 -32.14 2.41 0.23
C ASP A 392 -33.08 3.15 -0.75
N ALA A 393 -32.85 3.01 -2.07
CA ALA A 393 -33.52 3.78 -3.10
C ALA A 393 -33.95 2.93 -4.32
N GLY A 394 -34.90 3.47 -5.11
CA GLY A 394 -35.34 2.86 -6.37
C GLY A 394 -36.15 1.58 -6.18
N SER A 395 -35.90 0.60 -7.06
CA SER A 395 -36.58 -0.71 -7.11
C SER A 395 -35.61 -1.90 -7.16
N GLU A 396 -34.31 -1.64 -7.24
CA GLU A 396 -33.31 -2.71 -7.37
C GLU A 396 -32.89 -3.19 -5.99
N HIS A 397 -32.78 -4.51 -5.83
CA HIS A 397 -32.42 -5.16 -4.59
C HIS A 397 -31.02 -5.77 -4.69
N TRP A 398 -30.28 -5.71 -3.58
CA TRP A 398 -29.09 -6.55 -3.40
C TRP A 398 -29.49 -8.03 -3.54
N GLY A 399 -28.57 -8.86 -4.06
CA GLY A 399 -28.76 -10.31 -4.24
C GLY A 399 -29.74 -10.74 -5.33
N ILE A 400 -30.52 -9.85 -5.95
CA ILE A 400 -31.47 -10.19 -7.02
C ILE A 400 -30.90 -9.83 -8.40
N ASN A 401 -30.95 -10.75 -9.36
CA ASN A 401 -30.60 -10.47 -10.76
C ASN A 401 -31.81 -9.99 -11.58
N SER A 402 -32.33 -8.79 -11.26
CA SER A 402 -33.53 -8.22 -11.90
C SER A 402 -33.41 -8.11 -13.43
N ASN A 403 -32.20 -7.94 -13.96
CA ASN A 403 -31.94 -7.76 -15.39
C ASN A 403 -31.53 -9.06 -16.10
N GLY A 404 -31.17 -10.12 -15.37
CA GLY A 404 -30.67 -11.37 -15.94
C GLY A 404 -29.29 -11.27 -16.59
N THR A 405 -28.45 -10.31 -16.17
CA THR A 405 -27.13 -10.05 -16.75
C THR A 405 -26.03 -10.89 -16.06
N CYS A 406 -24.77 -10.46 -16.08
CA CYS A 406 -23.72 -11.07 -15.28
C CYS A 406 -23.96 -10.79 -13.79
N TYR A 407 -23.64 -11.75 -12.93
CA TYR A 407 -23.80 -11.60 -11.48
C TYR A 407 -22.53 -12.06 -10.75
N PRO A 408 -22.03 -11.30 -9.76
CA PRO A 408 -20.95 -11.74 -8.87
C PRO A 408 -21.42 -12.92 -8.00
N LEU A 409 -20.69 -14.03 -8.06
CA LEU A 409 -20.94 -15.21 -7.25
C LEU A 409 -20.13 -15.16 -5.95
N PHE A 410 -20.72 -15.71 -4.88
CA PHE A 410 -20.01 -15.99 -3.63
C PHE A 410 -18.79 -16.88 -3.88
N ASN A 411 -17.61 -16.42 -3.47
CA ASN A 411 -16.38 -17.20 -3.58
C ASN A 411 -16.23 -18.11 -2.36
N VAL A 412 -16.19 -19.43 -2.57
CA VAL A 412 -16.06 -20.45 -1.51
C VAL A 412 -14.60 -20.57 -1.03
N TYR A 413 -13.98 -19.45 -0.65
CA TYR A 413 -12.60 -19.44 -0.19
C TYR A 413 -12.50 -20.07 1.21
N THR A 414 -11.61 -21.06 1.35
CA THR A 414 -11.40 -21.81 2.59
C THR A 414 -10.19 -21.33 3.40
N GLY A 415 -9.54 -20.24 2.98
CA GLY A 415 -8.26 -19.81 3.53
C GLY A 415 -7.10 -20.74 3.17
N ALA A 416 -5.90 -20.31 3.51
CA ALA A 416 -4.68 -21.12 3.45
C ALA A 416 -3.86 -20.93 4.73
N TYR A 417 -3.15 -21.97 5.19
CA TYR A 417 -2.29 -21.86 6.37
C TYR A 417 -0.87 -21.48 5.97
N LEU A 418 -0.45 -20.28 6.39
CA LEU A 418 0.94 -19.86 6.39
C LEU A 418 1.67 -20.52 7.56
N CYS A 419 2.77 -21.21 7.26
CA CYS A 419 3.53 -21.99 8.23
C CYS A 419 5.04 -21.78 8.09
N ASP A 420 5.77 -22.01 9.18
CA ASP A 420 7.23 -22.19 9.15
C ASP A 420 7.64 -23.54 8.52
N PRO A 421 8.85 -23.67 7.93
CA PRO A 421 9.36 -24.92 7.37
C PRO A 421 9.43 -26.11 8.33
N ASP A 422 9.47 -25.89 9.66
CA ASP A 422 9.55 -26.98 10.63
C ASP A 422 8.17 -27.41 11.18
N ASN A 423 7.09 -26.80 10.68
CA ASN A 423 5.74 -27.01 11.18
C ASN A 423 5.15 -28.34 10.71
N SER A 424 4.62 -29.14 11.64
CA SER A 424 3.97 -30.43 11.36
C SER A 424 2.43 -30.35 11.39
N PHE A 425 1.84 -29.15 11.45
CA PHE A 425 0.39 -28.98 11.48
C PHE A 425 -0.26 -29.38 10.14
N SER A 426 -1.28 -30.24 10.20
CA SER A 426 -1.82 -30.98 9.05
C SER A 426 -2.52 -30.13 7.98
N LYS A 427 -2.77 -28.83 8.22
CA LYS A 427 -3.33 -27.90 7.22
C LYS A 427 -2.26 -27.04 6.51
N CYS A 428 -1.00 -27.08 6.93
CA CYS A 428 0.08 -26.45 6.16
C CYS A 428 0.15 -27.09 4.76
N ALA A 429 0.47 -26.33 3.71
CA ALA A 429 0.50 -26.85 2.33
C ALA A 429 1.49 -28.03 2.14
N SER A 430 2.62 -27.99 2.84
CA SER A 430 3.62 -29.06 2.92
C SER A 430 4.07 -29.22 4.37
N PRO A 431 3.38 -30.03 5.20
CA PRO A 431 3.70 -30.19 6.61
C PRO A 431 4.96 -31.06 6.79
N ARG A 432 5.93 -30.60 7.59
CA ARG A 432 7.16 -31.36 7.86
C ARG A 432 6.82 -32.67 8.59
N ASN A 433 7.21 -33.79 7.99
CA ASN A 433 7.17 -35.11 8.63
C ASN A 433 7.98 -35.10 9.93
N GLU A 434 7.40 -35.60 11.03
CA GLU A 434 8.03 -35.54 12.35
C GLU A 434 9.42 -36.21 12.41
N SER A 435 9.65 -37.24 11.58
CA SER A 435 10.95 -37.93 11.47
C SER A 435 12.04 -37.11 10.76
N THR A 436 11.66 -36.08 9.99
CA THR A 436 12.60 -35.18 9.32
C THR A 436 13.17 -34.17 10.33
N PRO A 437 14.51 -34.07 10.48
CA PRO A 437 15.12 -33.11 11.41
C PRO A 437 14.68 -31.66 11.14
N LYS A 438 14.50 -30.89 12.22
CA LYS A 438 14.19 -29.46 12.13
C LYS A 438 15.36 -28.65 11.55
N SER A 439 15.04 -27.77 10.62
CA SER A 439 15.96 -26.77 10.06
C SER A 439 16.35 -25.70 11.08
N ASN A 440 15.40 -25.30 11.94
CA ASN A 440 15.46 -24.13 12.82
C ASN A 440 15.74 -22.82 12.05
N ALA A 441 15.30 -22.71 10.80
CA ALA A 441 15.54 -21.56 9.93
C ALA A 441 14.88 -20.24 10.43
N MET A 442 13.80 -20.36 11.21
CA MET A 442 13.03 -19.25 11.76
C MET A 442 12.26 -19.67 13.03
N SER A 443 11.76 -18.70 13.81
CA SER A 443 10.80 -18.98 14.88
C SER A 443 9.50 -19.58 14.33
N SER A 444 8.99 -20.64 14.98
CA SER A 444 7.81 -21.37 14.49
C SER A 444 6.50 -20.58 14.57
N PHE A 445 5.63 -20.77 13.58
CA PHE A 445 4.28 -20.23 13.50
C PHE A 445 3.40 -21.09 12.57
N ASN A 446 2.09 -21.14 12.85
CA ASN A 446 1.09 -21.47 11.83
C ASN A 446 -0.15 -20.59 12.01
N TYR A 447 -0.62 -19.93 10.95
CA TYR A 447 -1.86 -19.16 11.00
C TYR A 447 -2.58 -19.20 9.65
N GLN A 448 -3.90 -19.17 9.71
CA GLN A 448 -4.74 -19.14 8.51
C GLN A 448 -4.85 -17.69 8.00
N MET A 449 -4.61 -17.48 6.71
CA MET A 449 -5.14 -16.33 5.98
C MET A 449 -6.59 -16.61 5.57
N ASP A 450 -7.39 -15.58 5.38
CA ASP A 450 -8.70 -15.67 4.74
C ASP A 450 -8.91 -14.57 3.72
N ALA A 451 -9.99 -14.69 2.95
CA ALA A 451 -10.53 -13.61 2.17
C ALA A 451 -12.06 -13.63 2.22
N ILE A 452 -12.70 -12.46 2.36
CA ILE A 452 -14.10 -12.29 1.94
C ILE A 452 -14.06 -11.78 0.51
N SER A 453 -14.66 -12.51 -0.42
CA SER A 453 -14.59 -12.17 -1.85
C SER A 453 -15.82 -12.61 -2.65
N ALA A 454 -15.97 -12.00 -3.82
CA ALA A 454 -16.93 -12.36 -4.85
C ALA A 454 -16.22 -12.50 -6.20
N ASN A 455 -16.51 -13.58 -6.93
CA ASN A 455 -15.98 -13.81 -8.28
C ASN A 455 -17.05 -13.45 -9.31
N TRP A 456 -16.76 -12.51 -10.22
CA TRP A 456 -17.73 -12.02 -11.20
C TRP A 456 -17.32 -12.31 -12.65
N PRO A 457 -18.25 -12.74 -13.53
CA PRO A 457 -17.93 -13.04 -14.93
C PRO A 457 -17.48 -11.82 -15.73
N VAL A 458 -16.32 -11.95 -16.38
CA VAL A 458 -15.74 -10.90 -17.22
C VAL A 458 -16.46 -10.86 -18.56
N HIS A 459 -16.70 -9.65 -19.07
CA HIS A 459 -17.24 -9.42 -20.41
C HIS A 459 -16.09 -9.11 -21.38
N LEU A 460 -16.21 -9.50 -22.65
CA LEU A 460 -15.15 -9.35 -23.66
C LEU A 460 -14.62 -7.90 -23.75
N GLY A 461 -15.51 -6.92 -23.54
CA GLY A 461 -15.20 -5.49 -23.50
C GLY A 461 -14.05 -5.10 -22.57
N ALA A 462 -13.80 -5.85 -21.50
CA ALA A 462 -12.66 -5.62 -20.60
C ALA A 462 -11.30 -5.91 -21.26
N TYR A 463 -11.25 -6.75 -22.30
CA TYR A 463 -10.03 -7.10 -23.04
C TYR A 463 -9.90 -6.33 -24.36
N THR A 464 -11.02 -5.97 -24.99
CA THR A 464 -11.04 -5.24 -26.26
C THR A 464 -11.02 -3.72 -26.09
N ASN A 465 -11.52 -3.20 -24.96
CA ASN A 465 -11.69 -1.77 -24.69
C ASN A 465 -11.18 -1.40 -23.28
N PHE A 466 -11.13 -0.09 -22.99
CA PHE A 466 -10.91 0.43 -21.65
C PHE A 466 -12.21 0.47 -20.83
N VAL A 467 -12.22 -0.20 -19.68
CA VAL A 467 -13.33 -0.24 -18.71
C VAL A 467 -12.94 0.51 -17.43
N VAL A 468 -13.89 1.22 -16.81
CA VAL A 468 -13.68 1.94 -15.54
C VAL A 468 -14.01 1.03 -14.36
N TYR A 469 -13.01 0.77 -13.53
CA TYR A 469 -13.09 0.03 -12.27
C TYR A 469 -13.01 1.00 -11.10
N GLN A 470 -13.86 0.82 -10.10
CA GLN A 470 -14.01 1.72 -8.97
C GLN A 470 -14.11 0.95 -7.66
N LEU A 471 -13.50 1.49 -6.61
CA LEU A 471 -13.57 0.95 -5.26
C LEU A 471 -13.73 2.09 -4.26
N GLU A 472 -14.86 2.14 -3.54
CA GLU A 472 -14.99 2.92 -2.32
C GLU A 472 -14.57 2.11 -1.10
N TRP A 473 -13.87 2.75 -0.16
CA TRP A 473 -13.48 2.18 1.12
C TRP A 473 -13.64 3.24 2.22
N VAL A 474 -14.37 2.90 3.28
CA VAL A 474 -14.53 3.71 4.49
C VAL A 474 -14.17 2.84 5.70
N THR A 475 -13.37 3.38 6.62
CA THR A 475 -12.91 2.64 7.82
C THR A 475 -13.95 2.71 8.96
N GLY A 476 -13.64 2.09 10.10
CA GLY A 476 -14.49 2.16 11.29
C GLY A 476 -15.73 1.26 11.21
N LYS A 477 -16.56 1.27 12.26
CA LYS A 477 -17.64 0.28 12.45
C LYS A 477 -18.82 0.42 11.51
N ASN A 478 -19.08 1.65 11.04
CA ASN A 478 -20.11 1.96 10.05
C ASN A 478 -19.55 2.02 8.61
N GLY A 479 -18.24 1.78 8.45
CA GLY A 479 -17.55 1.73 7.17
C GLY A 479 -17.97 0.56 6.29
N TYR A 480 -17.38 0.49 5.09
CA TYR A 480 -17.63 -0.52 4.08
C TYR A 480 -16.50 -0.55 3.05
N VAL A 481 -16.40 -1.63 2.27
CA VAL A 481 -15.70 -1.62 0.97
C VAL A 481 -16.71 -1.98 -0.12
N ARG A 482 -16.76 -1.20 -1.20
CA ARG A 482 -17.74 -1.32 -2.30
C ARG A 482 -17.04 -1.26 -3.65
N TRP A 483 -17.22 -2.30 -4.44
CA TRP A 483 -16.75 -2.41 -5.82
C TRP A 483 -17.82 -1.91 -6.78
N MET A 484 -17.39 -1.12 -7.76
CA MET A 484 -18.22 -0.58 -8.81
C MET A 484 -17.54 -0.74 -10.18
N LEU A 485 -18.36 -0.92 -11.22
CA LEU A 485 -17.96 -1.01 -12.62
C LEU A 485 -18.74 0.05 -13.41
N GLN A 486 -18.03 1.03 -13.96
CA GLN A 486 -18.61 2.17 -14.68
C GLN A 486 -19.75 2.87 -13.87
N GLY A 487 -19.55 3.06 -12.57
CA GLY A 487 -20.53 3.66 -11.64
C GLY A 487 -21.60 2.72 -11.08
N ASN A 488 -21.71 1.47 -11.56
CA ASN A 488 -22.70 0.50 -11.08
C ASN A 488 -22.11 -0.38 -9.96
N PRO A 489 -22.79 -0.63 -8.83
CA PRO A 489 -22.31 -1.56 -7.81
C PRO A 489 -22.20 -3.00 -8.35
N LEU A 490 -21.17 -3.71 -7.90
CA LEU A 490 -20.99 -5.15 -8.10
C LEU A 490 -21.04 -5.91 -6.77
N PHE A 491 -20.21 -5.49 -5.81
CA PHE A 491 -20.04 -6.17 -4.53
C PHE A 491 -19.85 -5.11 -3.44
N GLU A 492 -20.32 -5.37 -2.23
CA GLU A 492 -20.07 -4.53 -1.07
C GLU A 492 -19.95 -5.40 0.19
N VAL A 493 -18.91 -5.13 0.99
CA VAL A 493 -18.67 -5.73 2.30
C VAL A 493 -18.84 -4.64 3.35
N PRO A 494 -19.97 -4.59 4.05
CA PRO A 494 -20.13 -3.71 5.21
C PRO A 494 -19.11 -4.09 6.31
N SER A 495 -18.52 -3.10 6.98
CA SER A 495 -17.59 -3.29 8.11
C SER A 495 -18.19 -4.19 9.19
N LYS A 496 -19.52 -4.13 9.37
CA LYS A 496 -20.27 -5.02 10.27
C LYS A 496 -20.03 -6.52 10.01
N SER A 497 -19.87 -6.95 8.76
CA SER A 497 -19.55 -8.34 8.40
C SER A 497 -18.14 -8.78 8.86
N ILE A 498 -17.27 -7.82 9.18
CA ILE A 498 -15.90 -8.03 9.66
C ILE A 498 -15.80 -8.03 11.19
N TRP A 499 -16.57 -7.16 11.88
CA TRP A 499 -16.48 -7.02 13.34
C TRP A 499 -17.62 -7.69 14.13
N ASP A 500 -18.85 -7.72 13.63
CA ASP A 500 -20.04 -8.34 14.29
C ASP A 500 -20.18 -9.82 13.87
N VAL A 501 -19.05 -10.55 13.87
CA VAL A 501 -19.00 -11.91 13.33
C VAL A 501 -19.75 -12.90 14.23
N PRO A 502 -20.54 -13.84 13.67
CA PRO A 502 -21.27 -14.83 14.44
C PRO A 502 -20.37 -15.66 15.36
N GLN A 503 -20.94 -16.04 16.51
CA GLN A 503 -20.27 -16.77 17.59
C GLN A 503 -21.05 -18.02 17.96
N ASN A 504 -20.35 -19.11 18.27
CA ASN A 504 -20.89 -20.24 19.01
C ASN A 504 -21.02 -19.91 20.52
N SER A 505 -21.46 -20.87 21.33
CA SER A 505 -21.59 -20.70 22.80
C SER A 505 -20.29 -20.32 23.51
N ASN A 506 -19.14 -20.64 22.90
CA ASN A 506 -17.81 -20.52 23.48
C ASN A 506 -17.05 -19.29 22.95
N LYS A 507 -17.65 -18.54 22.01
CA LYS A 507 -17.09 -17.35 21.34
C LYS A 507 -15.76 -17.59 20.63
N THR A 508 -15.67 -18.69 19.87
CA THR A 508 -14.42 -19.11 19.19
C THR A 508 -14.07 -18.33 17.93
N ASN A 509 -14.89 -17.39 17.45
CA ASN A 509 -14.64 -16.67 16.19
C ASN A 509 -13.89 -15.35 16.43
N PRO A 510 -12.62 -15.18 16.00
CA PRO A 510 -11.87 -13.95 16.26
C PRO A 510 -12.45 -12.76 15.49
N GLN A 511 -13.10 -11.84 16.23
CA GLN A 511 -13.60 -10.57 15.70
C GLN A 511 -12.44 -9.74 15.16
N LYS A 512 -12.58 -9.26 13.92
CA LYS A 512 -11.59 -8.41 13.25
C LYS A 512 -12.00 -6.95 13.34
N ILE A 513 -11.08 -6.06 13.01
CA ILE A 513 -11.39 -4.65 12.70
C ILE A 513 -11.59 -4.48 11.20
N MET A 514 -12.15 -3.35 10.80
CA MET A 514 -12.15 -2.96 9.39
C MET A 514 -10.69 -2.78 8.91
N LEU A 515 -10.46 -2.79 7.60
CA LEU A 515 -9.14 -2.46 7.09
C LEU A 515 -8.88 -0.97 7.37
N GLU A 516 -7.87 -0.71 8.19
CA GLU A 516 -7.59 0.59 8.81
C GLU A 516 -6.11 1.02 8.65
N GLU A 517 -5.24 0.14 8.14
CA GLU A 517 -3.85 0.46 7.81
C GLU A 517 -3.74 1.50 6.67
N PRO A 518 -2.68 2.34 6.62
CA PRO A 518 -2.39 3.14 5.43
C PRO A 518 -1.95 2.20 4.28
N MET A 519 -2.74 2.13 3.22
CA MET A 519 -2.51 1.22 2.09
C MET A 519 -1.86 1.94 0.91
N TYR A 520 -0.97 1.25 0.20
CA TYR A 520 -0.35 1.73 -1.03
C TYR A 520 -0.89 0.95 -2.23
N ILE A 521 -0.89 1.57 -3.41
CA ILE A 521 -1.45 0.99 -4.64
C ILE A 521 -0.39 0.15 -5.35
N ILE A 522 -0.82 -0.98 -5.89
CA ILE A 522 -0.03 -1.95 -6.65
C ILE A 522 -0.75 -2.25 -7.96
N PHE A 523 0.00 -2.42 -9.04
CA PHE A 523 -0.50 -3.08 -10.24
C PHE A 523 0.56 -4.00 -10.86
N ASN A 524 0.14 -5.18 -11.29
CA ASN A 524 0.99 -6.23 -11.86
C ASN A 524 0.23 -7.06 -12.91
N VAL A 525 0.97 -7.88 -13.65
CA VAL A 525 0.39 -8.98 -14.44
C VAL A 525 1.16 -10.26 -14.11
N ALA A 526 0.53 -11.16 -13.38
CA ALA A 526 1.10 -12.43 -12.94
C ALA A 526 0.69 -13.59 -13.87
N LEU A 527 1.40 -14.72 -13.79
CA LEU A 527 1.03 -15.98 -14.45
C LEU A 527 1.29 -17.15 -13.49
N SER A 528 0.24 -17.75 -12.90
CA SER A 528 0.40 -18.80 -11.90
C SER A 528 0.06 -20.19 -12.40
N SER A 529 0.82 -21.18 -11.92
CA SER A 529 0.48 -22.61 -12.02
C SER A 529 -0.78 -23.01 -11.24
N SER A 530 -1.19 -22.19 -10.27
CA SER A 530 -2.33 -22.41 -9.37
C SER A 530 -3.65 -21.82 -9.88
N TRP A 531 -3.61 -20.80 -10.75
CA TRP A 531 -4.79 -20.02 -11.16
C TRP A 531 -5.35 -20.38 -12.54
N GLY A 532 -4.99 -21.55 -13.09
CA GLY A 532 -5.55 -22.04 -14.36
C GLY A 532 -5.08 -21.28 -15.62
N ALA A 533 -4.00 -20.53 -15.52
CA ALA A 533 -3.36 -19.85 -16.64
C ALA A 533 -3.02 -20.87 -17.76
N THR A 534 -3.62 -20.68 -18.94
CA THR A 534 -3.48 -21.60 -20.07
C THR A 534 -3.43 -20.83 -21.39
N PRO A 535 -2.71 -21.30 -22.44
CA PRO A 535 -1.99 -22.58 -22.52
C PRO A 535 -0.53 -22.52 -23.04
N PRO A 536 0.27 -23.57 -22.77
CA PRO A 536 0.20 -24.40 -21.58
C PRO A 536 0.70 -23.60 -20.38
N ASN A 537 0.13 -23.89 -19.22
CA ASN A 537 0.92 -24.34 -18.08
C ASN A 537 0.05 -25.20 -17.16
N PRO A 538 0.62 -26.01 -16.24
CA PRO A 538 1.81 -25.75 -15.41
C PRO A 538 3.19 -26.18 -15.96
N GLY A 539 4.23 -25.37 -15.65
CA GLY A 539 5.64 -25.82 -15.59
C GLY A 539 6.41 -25.98 -16.91
N LYS A 540 6.05 -25.25 -17.97
CA LYS A 540 6.61 -25.32 -19.34
C LYS A 540 6.57 -23.95 -20.04
N GLU A 541 7.13 -23.90 -21.25
CA GLU A 541 7.02 -22.77 -22.17
C GLU A 541 5.62 -22.60 -22.77
N CYS A 542 5.29 -21.38 -23.24
CA CYS A 542 4.03 -21.04 -23.91
C CYS A 542 3.70 -21.94 -25.12
N ARG A 543 4.68 -22.60 -25.78
CA ARG A 543 4.37 -23.56 -26.87
C ARG A 543 4.39 -25.03 -26.42
N GLY A 544 4.82 -25.34 -25.20
CA GLY A 544 4.87 -26.72 -24.69
C GLY A 544 5.83 -27.61 -25.49
N ASP A 545 5.31 -28.45 -26.37
CA ASP A 545 6.07 -29.23 -27.37
C ASP A 545 5.82 -28.77 -28.82
N GLY A 546 5.02 -27.71 -29.00
CA GLY A 546 4.65 -27.12 -30.29
C GLY A 546 3.55 -27.87 -31.06
N SER A 547 2.96 -28.94 -30.51
CA SER A 547 2.05 -29.83 -31.25
C SER A 547 0.61 -29.32 -31.41
N ASP A 548 0.14 -28.40 -30.56
CA ASP A 548 -1.22 -27.84 -30.62
C ASP A 548 -1.24 -26.49 -31.37
N GLU A 549 -1.91 -26.47 -32.52
CA GLU A 549 -2.02 -25.30 -33.39
C GLU A 549 -2.76 -24.12 -32.74
N ALA A 550 -3.75 -24.38 -31.87
CA ALA A 550 -4.49 -23.33 -31.19
C ALA A 550 -3.69 -22.75 -30.03
N VAL A 551 -2.87 -23.55 -29.35
CA VAL A 551 -1.88 -23.08 -28.37
C VAL A 551 -0.84 -22.20 -29.04
N ASN A 552 -0.26 -22.64 -30.16
CA ASN A 552 0.71 -21.86 -30.90
C ASN A 552 0.15 -20.48 -31.29
N LYS A 553 -1.07 -20.39 -31.83
CA LYS A 553 -1.72 -19.10 -32.17
C LYS A 553 -1.98 -18.17 -30.99
N ILE A 554 -2.27 -18.71 -29.81
CA ILE A 554 -2.38 -17.91 -28.58
C ILE A 554 -1.01 -17.33 -28.21
N CYS A 555 0.05 -18.13 -28.28
CA CYS A 555 1.39 -17.68 -27.92
C CYS A 555 2.06 -16.81 -28.98
N ASP A 556 1.67 -16.93 -30.25
CA ASP A 556 2.01 -15.98 -31.30
C ASP A 556 1.31 -14.60 -31.12
N SER A 557 0.40 -14.49 -30.14
CA SER A 557 -0.18 -13.21 -29.71
C SER A 557 0.60 -12.52 -28.58
N PHE A 558 1.63 -13.16 -27.99
CA PHE A 558 2.55 -12.43 -27.10
C PHE A 558 3.44 -11.49 -27.94
N PRO A 559 3.78 -10.28 -27.45
CA PRO A 559 3.50 -9.75 -26.11
C PRO A 559 2.05 -9.32 -25.86
N LEU A 560 1.54 -9.66 -24.67
CA LEU A 560 0.26 -9.18 -24.16
C LEU A 560 0.46 -7.91 -23.31
N TYR A 561 -0.55 -7.05 -23.24
CA TYR A 561 -0.47 -5.76 -22.54
C TYR A 561 -1.68 -5.53 -21.62
N LEU A 562 -1.42 -5.25 -20.34
CA LEU A 562 -2.35 -4.51 -19.49
C LEU A 562 -2.15 -3.03 -19.79
N LYS A 563 -3.20 -2.30 -20.17
CA LYS A 563 -3.17 -0.83 -20.32
C LYS A 563 -3.93 -0.16 -19.19
N ILE A 564 -3.42 0.96 -18.67
CA ILE A 564 -4.09 1.84 -17.71
C ILE A 564 -4.04 3.27 -18.25
N ASP A 565 -5.21 3.85 -18.51
CA ASP A 565 -5.41 5.19 -19.08
C ASP A 565 -5.24 6.26 -17.99
N TYR A 566 -5.89 6.10 -16.84
CA TYR A 566 -5.66 6.91 -15.64
C TYR A 566 -5.88 6.11 -14.35
N ILE A 567 -5.31 6.61 -13.25
CA ILE A 567 -5.70 6.27 -11.86
C ILE A 567 -6.00 7.57 -11.12
N ARG A 568 -7.11 7.62 -10.38
CA ARG A 568 -7.54 8.77 -9.56
C ARG A 568 -7.98 8.30 -8.18
N LEU A 569 -7.70 9.10 -7.14
CA LEU A 569 -8.16 8.86 -5.78
C LEU A 569 -8.87 10.10 -5.23
N TYR A 570 -10.04 9.90 -4.64
CA TYR A 570 -10.86 10.92 -3.98
C TYR A 570 -11.02 10.61 -2.49
N GLN A 571 -11.04 11.62 -1.63
CA GLN A 571 -11.26 11.49 -0.19
C GLN A 571 -12.20 12.56 0.35
N ASP A 572 -12.94 12.19 1.39
CA ASP A 572 -13.65 13.15 2.24
C ASP A 572 -12.62 13.99 3.00
N LEU A 573 -12.67 15.31 2.83
CA LEU A 573 -11.85 16.27 3.58
C LEU A 573 -12.66 17.03 4.63
N GLY A 574 -13.86 16.52 4.96
CA GLY A 574 -14.69 17.03 6.05
C GLY A 574 -14.05 16.86 7.42
N ASN A 575 -14.42 17.75 8.35
CA ASN A 575 -13.99 17.71 9.75
C ASN A 575 -15.10 17.20 10.69
N ASP A 576 -16.09 16.53 10.12
CA ASP A 576 -17.31 15.98 10.73
C ASP A 576 -17.42 14.45 10.56
N LEU A 577 -16.30 13.79 10.24
CA LEU A 577 -16.20 12.34 10.14
C LEU A 577 -16.31 11.66 11.53
N GLU A 578 -16.68 10.38 11.53
CA GLU A 578 -16.72 9.56 12.75
C GLU A 578 -15.32 9.32 13.33
N ASP A 579 -15.21 9.13 14.65
CA ASP A 579 -13.90 9.02 15.36
C ASP A 579 -13.04 7.83 14.88
N ASP A 580 -13.64 6.79 14.30
CA ASP A 580 -12.98 5.61 13.70
C ASP A 580 -12.94 5.64 12.15
N ASN A 581 -13.34 6.76 11.52
CA ASN A 581 -13.12 7.03 10.10
C ASN A 581 -11.79 7.77 9.89
N TYR A 582 -10.71 7.02 9.67
CA TYR A 582 -9.33 7.54 9.61
C TYR A 582 -8.94 8.17 8.27
N MET A 583 -9.90 8.63 7.46
CA MET A 583 -9.66 8.97 6.06
C MET A 583 -8.61 10.09 5.87
N GLN A 584 -7.47 9.75 5.28
CA GLN A 584 -6.37 10.70 5.03
C GLN A 584 -5.35 10.18 3.99
N VAL A 585 -4.59 11.10 3.39
CA VAL A 585 -3.38 10.77 2.60
C VAL A 585 -2.16 10.74 3.51
N GLY A 586 -1.45 9.61 3.54
CA GLY A 586 -0.17 9.47 4.25
C GLY A 586 0.22 8.01 4.50
N CYS A 587 1.53 7.74 4.46
CA CYS A 587 2.09 6.44 4.82
C CYS A 587 2.37 6.29 6.33
N ASP A 588 2.36 7.38 7.10
CA ASP A 588 2.68 7.42 8.54
C ASP A 588 1.61 8.21 9.35
N PRO A 589 0.33 7.80 9.28
CA PRO A 589 -0.76 8.46 10.00
C PRO A 589 -0.65 8.24 11.51
N ALA A 590 -1.16 9.17 12.32
CA ALA A 590 -1.04 9.09 13.78
C ALA A 590 -1.85 7.92 14.41
N SER A 591 -2.96 7.51 13.78
CA SER A 591 -3.72 6.32 14.21
C SER A 591 -2.99 5.01 13.89
N HIS A 592 -2.24 4.97 12.79
CA HIS A 592 -1.60 3.77 12.25
C HIS A 592 -0.15 4.03 11.78
N PRO A 593 0.77 4.47 12.67
CA PRO A 593 2.13 4.85 12.29
C PRO A 593 2.93 3.68 11.71
N THR A 594 3.87 3.95 10.80
CA THR A 594 4.71 2.94 10.12
C THR A 594 6.17 3.36 9.93
N LYS A 595 6.48 4.66 9.78
CA LYS A 595 7.77 5.16 9.27
C LYS A 595 8.96 4.69 10.11
N LYS A 596 8.85 4.80 11.43
CA LYS A 596 9.90 4.38 12.38
C LYS A 596 10.06 2.86 12.47
N TRP A 597 9.02 2.08 12.16
CA TRP A 597 9.12 0.62 12.05
C TRP A 597 9.84 0.22 10.77
N ILE A 598 9.42 0.75 9.62
CA ILE A 598 10.02 0.48 8.30
C ILE A 598 11.49 0.93 8.29
N GLN A 599 11.81 2.13 8.82
CA GLN A 599 13.18 2.62 8.93
C GLN A 599 14.09 1.74 9.82
N ALA A 600 13.53 1.07 10.84
CA ALA A 600 14.29 0.20 11.73
C ALA A 600 14.50 -1.23 11.19
N HIS A 601 13.70 -1.63 10.20
CA HIS A 601 13.70 -2.95 9.58
C HIS A 601 13.92 -2.88 8.06
N ILE A 602 14.53 -1.79 7.55
CA ILE A 602 14.58 -1.47 6.11
C ILE A 602 15.24 -2.57 5.26
N ASP A 603 16.09 -3.41 5.87
CA ASP A 603 16.71 -4.60 5.29
C ASP A 603 15.71 -5.74 4.96
N GLU A 604 14.45 -5.61 5.36
CA GLU A 604 13.37 -6.55 5.10
C GLU A 604 12.42 -6.08 3.97
N TYR A 605 12.59 -4.83 3.50
CA TYR A 605 11.74 -4.18 2.50
C TYR A 605 12.45 -3.89 1.17
N GLN A 606 13.72 -4.29 1.03
CA GLN A 606 14.52 -4.06 -0.18
C GLN A 606 15.61 -5.12 -0.35
N ASP A 607 16.08 -5.27 -1.58
CA ASP A 607 17.31 -5.98 -1.95
C ASP A 607 18.18 -5.08 -2.84
N ASP A 608 19.24 -5.62 -3.44
CA ASP A 608 20.24 -4.88 -4.20
C ASP A 608 19.69 -4.22 -5.48
N ASP A 609 18.66 -4.79 -6.11
CA ASP A 609 17.99 -4.24 -7.28
C ASP A 609 16.83 -3.29 -6.88
N ASN A 610 16.09 -3.61 -5.82
CA ASN A 610 14.82 -2.97 -5.46
C ASN A 610 14.90 -1.97 -4.29
N HIS A 611 16.05 -1.31 -4.12
CA HIS A 611 16.31 -0.29 -3.09
C HIS A 611 15.18 0.74 -2.91
N HIS A 612 14.80 1.01 -1.65
CA HIS A 612 13.96 2.16 -1.29
C HIS A 612 14.67 3.48 -1.58
N LYS A 613 14.04 4.36 -2.35
CA LYS A 613 14.57 5.69 -2.68
C LYS A 613 13.49 6.76 -2.54
N GLU A 614 13.74 7.70 -1.62
CA GLU A 614 12.96 8.94 -1.53
C GLU A 614 13.13 9.77 -2.80
N VAL A 615 12.05 10.42 -3.25
CA VAL A 615 12.04 11.26 -4.46
C VAL A 615 11.65 12.69 -4.08
N ALA A 616 12.59 13.61 -4.27
CA ALA A 616 12.35 15.04 -4.14
C ALA A 616 12.05 15.64 -5.52
N GLY A 617 10.92 16.33 -5.66
CA GLY A 617 10.44 16.86 -6.93
C GLY A 617 9.80 15.77 -7.79
N LYS A 618 9.88 15.97 -9.11
CA LYS A 618 9.34 15.09 -10.16
C LYS A 618 7.82 14.95 -10.24
N ALA A 619 7.01 15.67 -9.46
CA ALA A 619 5.59 15.84 -9.82
C ALA A 619 5.44 16.56 -11.16
N PHE A 620 4.35 16.29 -11.87
CA PHE A 620 3.99 17.01 -13.09
C PHE A 620 3.61 18.47 -12.78
N CYS A 621 3.96 19.39 -13.67
CA CYS A 621 3.73 20.82 -13.49
C CYS A 621 3.57 21.56 -14.82
N THR A 622 2.89 22.71 -14.76
CA THR A 622 2.72 23.66 -15.86
C THR A 622 3.47 24.97 -15.58
N ILE A 623 3.56 25.38 -14.31
CA ILE A 623 4.16 26.64 -13.86
C ILE A 623 5.02 26.46 -12.60
N ASP A 624 5.94 27.39 -12.37
CA ASP A 624 6.80 27.43 -11.17
C ASP A 624 6.03 27.33 -9.84
N ASP A 625 4.80 27.86 -9.82
CA ASP A 625 3.92 27.91 -8.65
C ASP A 625 3.27 26.56 -8.28
N ASP A 626 3.33 25.56 -9.17
CA ASP A 626 2.99 24.15 -8.91
C ASP A 626 4.08 23.42 -8.13
N CYS A 627 5.26 24.04 -8.00
CA CYS A 627 6.49 23.46 -7.46
C CYS A 627 7.11 24.28 -6.32
N THR A 628 6.35 25.21 -5.72
CA THR A 628 6.81 26.02 -4.58
C THR A 628 5.70 26.30 -3.59
N ILE A 629 6.06 26.51 -2.31
CA ILE A 629 5.10 26.73 -1.23
C ILE A 629 4.25 28.00 -1.40
N GLY A 630 2.98 27.89 -1.01
CA GLY A 630 1.98 28.96 -1.03
C GLY A 630 1.46 29.35 0.36
N GLY A 631 0.17 29.72 0.41
CA GLY A 631 -0.51 30.12 1.64
C GLY A 631 0.13 31.33 2.36
N ILE A 632 0.05 31.34 3.69
CA ILE A 632 0.57 32.45 4.53
C ILE A 632 2.08 32.63 4.37
N LEU A 633 2.83 31.52 4.23
CA LEU A 633 4.29 31.53 4.01
C LEU A 633 4.68 31.96 2.59
N GLY A 634 3.82 31.71 1.60
CA GLY A 634 4.00 32.11 0.20
C GLY A 634 4.06 33.63 -0.04
N LYS A 635 3.80 34.45 1.00
CA LYS A 635 4.09 35.90 1.01
C LYS A 635 5.59 36.24 1.13
N THR A 636 6.43 35.26 1.46
CA THR A 636 7.90 35.41 1.46
C THR A 636 8.46 35.18 0.06
N ALA A 637 9.62 35.77 -0.23
CA ALA A 637 10.32 35.59 -1.51
C ALA A 637 11.00 34.21 -1.67
N LEU A 638 10.65 33.22 -0.84
CA LEU A 638 11.20 31.88 -0.91
C LEU A 638 10.59 31.11 -2.10
N LYS A 639 11.45 30.64 -3.00
CA LYS A 639 11.13 29.58 -3.97
C LYS A 639 11.76 28.27 -3.49
N THR A 640 10.94 27.24 -3.30
CA THR A 640 11.39 25.92 -2.82
C THR A 640 11.65 24.95 -3.96
N GLY A 641 10.99 25.15 -5.10
CA GLY A 641 11.25 24.49 -6.37
C GLY A 641 10.82 25.34 -7.58
N LYS A 642 10.89 24.74 -8.76
CA LYS A 642 10.58 25.32 -10.08
C LYS A 642 9.99 24.26 -11.01
N CYS A 643 9.32 24.68 -12.08
CA CYS A 643 8.86 23.75 -13.11
C CYS A 643 9.88 23.67 -14.27
N VAL A 644 10.40 22.48 -14.53
CA VAL A 644 11.46 22.23 -15.52
C VAL A 644 11.07 21.04 -16.40
N LYS A 645 10.85 21.27 -17.70
CA LYS A 645 10.35 20.25 -18.65
C LYS A 645 9.09 19.52 -18.14
N SER A 646 8.13 20.29 -17.64
CA SER A 646 6.88 19.82 -17.03
C SER A 646 7.02 18.89 -15.82
N ARG A 647 8.21 18.85 -15.17
CA ARG A 647 8.42 18.17 -13.88
C ARG A 647 9.00 19.14 -12.83
N CYS A 648 8.63 18.99 -11.57
CA CYS A 648 9.14 19.85 -10.50
C CYS A 648 10.61 19.57 -10.15
N GLU A 649 11.43 20.61 -10.01
CA GLU A 649 12.83 20.54 -9.58
C GLU A 649 13.03 21.35 -8.29
N CYS A 650 13.53 20.72 -7.22
CA CYS A 650 13.66 21.36 -5.92
C CYS A 650 14.92 22.22 -5.82
N SER A 651 14.76 23.50 -5.52
CA SER A 651 15.86 24.48 -5.50
C SER A 651 16.86 24.25 -4.35
N TYR A 652 16.44 23.55 -3.30
CA TYR A 652 17.30 23.15 -2.17
C TYR A 652 16.90 21.75 -1.67
N SER A 653 17.29 20.70 -2.39
CA SER A 653 16.93 19.30 -2.08
C SER A 653 17.39 18.78 -0.71
N SER A 654 18.31 19.48 -0.03
CA SER A 654 18.73 19.23 1.35
C SER A 654 17.82 19.88 2.43
N SER A 655 16.75 20.56 2.02
CA SER A 655 15.81 21.25 2.91
C SER A 655 14.35 21.15 2.44
N TRP A 656 14.13 20.92 1.14
CA TRP A 656 12.82 20.83 0.51
C TRP A 656 12.73 19.58 -0.37
N GLY A 657 11.69 18.79 -0.15
CA GLY A 657 11.40 17.56 -0.86
C GLY A 657 9.90 17.33 -1.00
N GLY A 658 9.53 16.06 -1.10
CA GLY A 658 8.21 15.66 -1.59
C GLY A 658 8.03 15.99 -3.08
N PRO A 659 6.94 15.53 -3.71
CA PRO A 659 6.78 15.57 -5.16
C PRO A 659 6.78 16.99 -5.76
N ARG A 660 6.19 17.95 -5.03
CA ARG A 660 6.05 19.36 -5.43
C ARG A 660 7.05 20.30 -4.76
N CYS A 661 8.11 19.76 -4.14
CA CYS A 661 9.10 20.54 -3.40
C CYS A 661 8.51 21.40 -2.27
N THR A 662 7.39 20.97 -1.68
CA THR A 662 6.68 21.67 -0.61
C THR A 662 6.76 20.97 0.76
N THR A 663 7.46 19.84 0.87
CA THR A 663 7.74 19.17 2.15
C THR A 663 9.06 19.68 2.71
N ALA A 664 9.05 20.25 3.92
CA ALA A 664 10.26 20.65 4.62
C ALA A 664 10.95 19.41 5.22
N ILE A 665 12.19 19.13 4.80
CA ILE A 665 12.97 17.97 5.25
C ILE A 665 13.74 18.33 6.52
N SER A 666 13.62 17.51 7.57
CA SER A 666 14.51 17.54 8.72
C SER A 666 15.78 16.73 8.46
N SER A 667 16.96 17.26 8.77
CA SER A 667 18.27 16.60 8.50
C SER A 667 18.55 15.37 9.39
N SER A 668 17.53 14.86 10.08
CA SER A 668 17.51 13.59 10.81
C SER A 668 16.95 12.43 9.99
N SER A 669 16.29 12.69 8.85
CA SER A 669 15.60 11.66 8.05
C SER A 669 16.48 10.99 6.99
N SER A 670 17.49 11.70 6.46
CA SER A 670 18.25 11.27 5.28
C SER A 670 19.41 10.30 5.61
N THR A 671 19.14 8.99 5.63
CA THR A 671 20.19 7.96 5.78
C THR A 671 20.99 7.79 4.48
N THR A 672 21.98 8.65 4.28
CA THR A 672 23.13 8.36 3.39
C THR A 672 24.40 8.32 4.24
N THR A 673 25.23 7.30 4.06
CA THR A 673 26.44 7.05 4.85
C THR A 673 27.53 8.09 4.60
N LYS A 674 27.43 9.24 5.28
CA LYS A 674 28.49 10.25 5.40
C LYS A 674 28.78 10.56 6.86
N THR A 675 30.07 10.71 7.15
CA THR A 675 30.66 10.77 8.48
C THR A 675 30.11 11.94 9.32
N PHE A 676 29.95 11.72 10.64
CA PHE A 676 29.53 12.73 11.62
C PHE A 676 30.23 14.10 11.45
N SER A 677 29.53 15.12 10.95
CA SER A 677 29.76 16.55 11.28
C SER A 677 28.88 17.54 10.48
N SER A 678 27.58 17.66 10.80
CA SER A 678 26.85 18.92 10.55
C SER A 678 25.62 19.08 11.46
N LEU A 679 25.56 20.19 12.20
CA LEU A 679 24.36 20.68 12.89
C LEU A 679 23.83 21.87 12.10
N SER A 680 22.98 21.61 11.11
CA SER A 680 22.30 22.62 10.30
C SER A 680 20.95 23.00 10.90
N SER A 681 20.96 23.94 11.85
CA SER A 681 19.73 24.63 12.28
C SER A 681 19.27 25.65 11.23
N TYR A 682 17.99 26.03 11.26
CA TYR A 682 17.44 27.07 10.38
C TYR A 682 18.11 28.43 10.64
N GLY A 683 18.94 28.87 9.69
CA GLY A 683 19.63 30.17 9.72
C GLY A 683 20.66 30.29 8.61
N PRO A 684 21.19 31.50 8.34
CA PRO A 684 22.29 31.69 7.40
C PRO A 684 23.54 30.89 7.86
N PRO A 685 24.35 30.33 6.92
CA PRO A 685 25.43 29.40 7.24
C PRO A 685 26.32 29.89 8.37
N MET A 686 26.75 29.00 9.28
CA MET A 686 27.45 29.43 10.49
C MET A 686 28.72 30.25 10.19
N GLY A 687 29.46 29.91 9.13
CA GLY A 687 30.61 30.71 8.64
C GLY A 687 30.24 32.10 8.10
N LEU A 688 29.04 32.28 7.54
CA LEU A 688 28.54 33.59 7.10
C LEU A 688 28.06 34.42 8.30
N SER A 689 27.40 33.78 9.27
CA SER A 689 27.03 34.40 10.55
C SER A 689 28.26 34.82 11.37
N VAL A 690 29.29 33.97 11.45
CA VAL A 690 30.60 34.28 12.05
C VAL A 690 31.33 35.34 11.25
N GLY A 691 31.26 35.34 9.91
CA GLY A 691 31.81 36.40 9.06
C GLY A 691 31.19 37.77 9.34
N VAL A 692 29.85 37.85 9.40
CA VAL A 692 29.13 39.08 9.76
C VAL A 692 29.46 39.51 11.19
N ALA A 693 29.51 38.58 12.15
CA ALA A 693 29.91 38.87 13.52
C ALA A 693 31.36 39.39 13.60
N ALA A 694 32.30 38.79 12.88
CA ALA A 694 33.69 39.23 12.81
C ALA A 694 33.82 40.61 12.16
N VAL A 695 33.04 40.91 11.12
CA VAL A 695 32.97 42.24 10.49
C VAL A 695 32.39 43.29 11.44
N LEU A 696 31.32 42.96 12.18
CA LEU A 696 30.73 43.85 13.19
C LEU A 696 31.67 44.07 14.38
N ILE A 697 32.37 43.04 14.84
CA ILE A 697 33.42 43.14 15.87
C ILE A 697 34.57 43.99 15.35
N PHE A 698 35.02 43.80 14.11
CA PHE A 698 36.08 44.59 13.49
C PHE A 698 35.70 46.07 13.38
N PHE A 699 34.50 46.39 12.87
CA PHE A 699 34.03 47.78 12.83
C PHE A 699 33.82 48.39 14.23
N SER A 700 33.40 47.58 15.20
CA SER A 700 33.35 48.01 16.61
C SER A 700 34.75 48.29 17.16
N PHE A 701 35.75 47.45 16.84
CA PHE A 701 37.15 47.65 17.23
C PHE A 701 37.77 48.88 16.55
N VAL A 702 37.46 49.12 15.27
CA VAL A 702 37.87 50.32 14.53
C VAL A 702 37.21 51.57 15.12
N SER A 703 35.92 51.51 15.48
CA SER A 703 35.20 52.60 16.14
C SER A 703 35.78 52.90 17.53
N VAL A 704 36.02 51.88 18.35
CA VAL A 704 36.69 52.01 19.66
C VAL A 704 38.11 52.54 19.50
N MET A 705 38.91 52.02 18.57
CA MET A 705 40.25 52.56 18.29
C MET A 705 40.21 54.01 17.78
N TRP A 706 39.21 54.40 16.99
CA TRP A 706 39.09 55.78 16.50
C TRP A 706 38.66 56.74 17.62
N SER A 707 37.72 56.31 18.48
CA SER A 707 37.34 57.00 19.71
C SER A 707 38.53 57.15 20.66
N VAL A 708 39.26 56.06 20.95
CA VAL A 708 40.49 56.05 21.75
C VAL A 708 41.59 56.89 21.09
N LYS A 709 41.67 56.97 19.76
CA LYS A 709 42.64 57.83 19.05
C LYS A 709 42.27 59.32 19.11
N ASN A 710 40.99 59.67 19.26
CA ASN A 710 40.56 61.03 19.55
C ASN A 710 40.76 61.37 21.04
N GLN A 711 40.37 60.50 21.97
CA GLN A 711 40.65 60.67 23.41
C GLN A 711 42.17 60.74 23.68
N ASN A 712 43.00 59.99 22.94
CA ASN A 712 44.45 60.08 23.03
C ASN A 712 45.02 61.36 22.39
N LYS A 713 44.34 62.00 21.42
CA LYS A 713 44.73 63.35 20.96
C LYS A 713 44.50 64.40 22.05
N GLU A 714 43.39 64.29 22.78
CA GLU A 714 43.08 65.17 23.93
C GLU A 714 44.06 64.88 25.09
N ALA A 715 44.31 63.62 25.42
CA ALA A 715 45.26 63.21 26.46
C ALA A 715 46.74 63.56 26.11
N LEU A 716 47.10 63.64 24.81
CA LEU A 716 48.44 64.08 24.38
C LEU A 716 48.74 65.54 24.75
N GLN A 717 47.72 66.40 24.87
CA GLN A 717 47.91 67.77 25.37
C GLN A 717 48.18 67.80 26.89
N LEU A 718 47.63 66.82 27.64
CA LEU A 718 47.72 66.76 29.10
C LEU A 718 48.93 65.99 29.64
N LYS A 719 49.66 65.21 28.83
CA LYS A 719 50.87 64.47 29.26
C LYS A 719 52.16 64.94 28.60
N LYS A 720 52.36 66.26 28.51
CA LYS A 720 53.63 66.89 28.13
C LYS A 720 54.63 66.99 29.30
N GLN A 721 54.75 65.94 30.12
CA GLN A 721 55.69 65.82 31.24
C GLN A 721 56.08 64.34 31.47
N VAL A 722 57.40 64.06 31.58
CA VAL A 722 58.01 62.87 32.24
C VAL A 722 57.54 61.51 31.68
N LYS A 723 58.16 60.84 30.69
CA LYS A 723 59.59 60.41 30.53
C LYS A 723 60.06 59.58 31.75
N LYS A 724 60.52 58.33 31.67
CA LYS A 724 61.47 57.70 30.72
C LYS A 724 61.34 56.15 30.71
N ASP A 725 61.78 55.54 29.60
CA ASP A 725 62.66 54.34 29.41
C ASP A 725 62.45 53.02 30.21
N ALA A 726 62.77 51.80 29.71
CA ALA A 726 63.00 51.28 28.35
C ALA A 726 63.19 49.73 28.34
N GLN A 727 62.83 49.06 27.22
CA GLN A 727 63.38 47.77 26.69
C GLN A 727 63.17 46.47 27.56
N MET A 728 63.30 45.21 27.09
CA MET A 728 63.77 44.63 25.80
C MET A 728 63.10 43.26 25.48
N THR A 729 63.22 42.77 24.23
CA THR A 729 62.74 41.45 23.65
C THR A 729 63.85 40.36 23.63
N PRO A 730 63.68 39.11 23.12
CA PRO A 730 62.51 38.34 22.58
C PRO A 730 62.29 36.99 23.35
N SER A 731 62.12 35.71 22.90
CA SER A 731 62.09 34.95 21.60
C SER A 731 61.69 33.45 21.77
N ILE A 732 61.34 32.75 20.65
CA ILE A 732 61.54 31.30 20.33
C ILE A 732 60.51 30.21 20.79
N HIS A 733 60.08 29.38 19.80
CA HIS A 733 59.63 27.95 19.70
C HIS A 733 59.10 27.13 20.91
N GLU A 734 58.35 26.00 20.76
CA GLU A 734 57.48 25.41 19.70
C GLU A 734 56.85 24.09 20.25
N ASP A 735 55.91 23.51 19.48
CA ASP A 735 55.58 22.07 19.40
C ASP A 735 54.60 21.39 20.38
N VAL A 736 54.17 20.17 20.01
CA VAL A 736 52.90 19.52 20.39
C VAL A 736 53.09 18.12 21.01
N GLN A 737 52.22 17.73 21.97
CA GLN A 737 51.91 16.30 22.21
C GLN A 737 50.43 16.04 22.49
N LEU A 738 49.95 14.88 22.04
CA LEU A 738 48.63 14.33 22.36
C LEU A 738 48.67 13.54 23.69
N GLN A 739 47.54 13.47 24.38
CA GLN A 739 47.24 12.36 25.29
C GLN A 739 45.93 11.68 24.90
N GLN A 740 45.93 10.34 24.95
CA GLN A 740 44.85 9.48 24.50
C GLN A 740 44.40 8.59 25.67
N VAL A 741 43.18 8.78 26.17
CA VAL A 741 42.66 8.00 27.32
C VAL A 741 41.70 6.92 26.84
N LYS A 742 42.10 5.65 27.00
CA LYS A 742 41.21 4.50 26.85
C LYS A 742 40.22 4.41 28.01
N ARG A 743 38.96 4.11 27.71
CA ARG A 743 38.05 3.35 28.60
C ARG A 743 37.28 2.33 27.76
N THR A 744 37.48 1.05 28.05
CA THR A 744 36.65 -0.06 27.58
C THR A 744 35.49 -0.30 28.55
N SER A 745 34.35 -0.77 28.04
CA SER A 745 33.18 -1.15 28.84
C SER A 745 32.29 -2.10 28.03
N ASP A 746 32.76 -3.33 27.83
CA ASP A 746 31.99 -4.35 27.12
C ASP A 746 30.83 -4.85 27.98
N ARG A 747 29.61 -4.71 27.46
CA ARG A 747 28.43 -5.48 27.86
C ARG A 747 27.66 -5.88 26.60
N ALA A 748 28.08 -6.99 26.01
CA ALA A 748 27.33 -7.62 24.92
C ALA A 748 26.00 -8.17 25.47
N SER A 749 24.89 -7.57 25.06
CA SER A 749 23.58 -8.21 25.18
C SER A 749 23.48 -9.32 24.12
N GLN A 750 22.87 -10.44 24.49
CA GLN A 750 22.61 -11.53 23.54
C GLN A 750 21.60 -11.05 22.50
N ARG A 751 22.06 -10.79 21.27
CA ARG A 751 21.17 -10.68 20.13
C ARG A 751 20.58 -12.07 19.86
N ARG A 752 19.25 -12.17 19.75
CA ARG A 752 18.64 -13.27 18.99
C ARG A 752 19.24 -13.25 17.58
N LEU A 753 19.44 -14.43 16.99
CA LEU A 753 19.62 -14.53 15.55
C LEU A 753 18.40 -13.88 14.86
N LYS A 754 18.61 -13.09 13.80
CA LYS A 754 17.49 -12.73 12.92
C LYS A 754 17.02 -14.03 12.24
N ASP A 755 15.71 -14.25 12.21
CA ASP A 755 15.09 -15.25 11.31
C ASP A 755 15.55 -14.92 9.87
N ASN A 756 15.98 -15.93 9.09
CA ASN A 756 16.49 -15.69 7.73
C ASN A 756 15.35 -15.74 6.71
N TYR A 757 14.98 -14.59 6.16
CA TYR A 757 13.86 -14.40 5.24
C TYR A 757 14.26 -14.03 3.80
N SER A 758 15.55 -14.13 3.45
CA SER A 758 16.12 -13.33 2.34
C SER A 758 15.40 -13.49 1.00
N GLN A 759 15.00 -14.71 0.63
CA GLN A 759 14.06 -15.00 -0.46
C GLN A 759 13.27 -16.27 -0.12
N ASN A 760 11.97 -16.14 0.18
CA ASN A 760 11.09 -17.31 0.34
C ASN A 760 10.48 -17.67 -1.02
N PHE A 761 10.81 -18.85 -1.54
CA PHE A 761 10.11 -19.50 -2.64
C PHE A 761 9.25 -20.62 -2.07
N VAL A 762 7.94 -20.55 -2.27
CA VAL A 762 6.92 -21.44 -1.66
C VAL A 762 5.98 -21.99 -2.73
#